data_AF-A0A523PW45-F1
#
_entry.id   AF-A0A523PW45-F1
#
_cell.length_a   1.000
_cell.length_b   1.000
_cell.length_c   1.000
_cell.angle_alpha   90.00
_cell.angle_beta   90.00
_cell.angle_gamma   90.00
#
_symmetry.space_group_name_H-M   'P 1'
#
loop_
_entity.id
_entity.type
_entity.pdbx_description
1 polymer ?
#
loop_
_entity_poly.entity_id
_entity_poly.type
_entity_poly.pdbx_seq_one_letter_code
_entity_poly.pdbx_strand_id
1 'polypeptide(L)'
;MVLIKTRPNNLHFMNEKQTVVKEKSTKKPIYKTLLGVIFLVVSLFLFLSFLSNLWSWKQDQSQVESLTDVSIVAENWMGKLGALISYSLMNHGVGIMAFLVSAGLFCIGVGFFNRKGFVWFVKGLLQTMFFFIWIPLVLAYFFQSPILSGIFGVEINDFLLSLFNPVGTAIFLFTLLVLYLIVKLKISPSDIYTPGGKRSTEPISDPDLTIQSEDLDIDKGNTPQEESITLLEKTQIQKESPKDPFMPLTDVSLEDLQPKENSLKINHSFELDSKLSLNPSKKVMEEEIIAPEELDEKAEVSLNVAKVLEEEQITGKQVNRVLEEFGQYDPRLDLKGFTFPTLDLLIDYNKDKSVVVDTVELERNKNRIVETLNQYGIGIAKINATIGPTVTLYEIVPEAGNRISKIKNLEDDIALSLSALGIRIIAPIPGKGTIGIEVPNSNPTVVPMRGVIASKKFQECDMELPIAFGKTISNETFVADLAKMPHLLMAGATGQGKSVGLNAIITSLLYKKHPSELKFVLVDPKKVELTLYNKIERHYLAKLPDSEEAIITDNNKVINTLNSLCIEMDQRYEMLKLAMVRNIKEYNTKFKERKLNPENGHAFLPYIVLVVDEFADLIMTAGKEVELPIARLAQLARAVGIHLIVATQRPSVNVITGIIKANFPARVAFRVTSKIDSRTILDASGADQLIGKGELVAMKASGMSLTRIFQPLFILVVLMSIGLYFFSDQVVPLSQRKSKNMIFNIIRSKPTLNFSEGIFIDGIPSFSMRIGKKTSEDGKDLKDVFIHKKASSGEDQLTIIAKNGRLAPSANKNFLRLDLFSGVYYQDDVATVNYQDRQKQQNKIIKFDTLVQYFDVSELINSAIEKETVTNYYLFMDNKTLAAHIDSTINTRTQENKQLQERTYDKIINSFKKNNPSLATDLYKIKLDTLDKNTKTQMGRASINEIQYLQSSLIENRNTMNETNKLIAKQQIHLHKTFSFSLICVVFFLIGGSLGSIIRKGGIGLPIVMATVVFVLFYLITYTSESLAKAGNLSPVLAAWSGVIVLFPLSLFLFYKAKMESSLFNIDQYIEPIMGFFRKFVKPKEEHT
;
A
#
# COMPACT_ATOMS: atom_id res chain seq x y z
N MET A 1 -11.77 -71.78 -31.21
CA MET A 1 -12.31 -73.16 -31.15
C MET A 1 -13.48 -73.12 -30.17
N VAL A 2 -14.70 -73.58 -30.55
CA VAL A 2 -15.96 -73.46 -29.72
C VAL A 2 -16.36 -71.98 -29.47
N LEU A 3 -17.29 -71.28 -30.16
CA LEU A 3 -18.60 -71.59 -30.78
C LEU A 3 -19.65 -72.04 -29.72
N ILE A 4 -20.84 -71.42 -29.55
CA ILE A 4 -21.98 -71.36 -30.49
C ILE A 4 -23.07 -70.31 -30.06
N LYS A 5 -23.61 -69.54 -31.04
CA LYS A 5 -24.95 -68.82 -31.10
C LYS A 5 -25.32 -67.76 -30.03
N THR A 6 -26.29 -66.84 -30.23
CA THR A 6 -27.26 -66.65 -31.35
C THR A 6 -27.34 -65.17 -31.82
N ARG A 7 -28.20 -64.87 -32.83
CA ARG A 7 -28.26 -63.63 -33.63
C ARG A 7 -29.36 -62.62 -33.16
N PRO A 8 -29.37 -61.37 -33.69
CA PRO A 8 -30.12 -60.24 -33.12
C PRO A 8 -31.51 -60.03 -33.75
N ASN A 9 -32.24 -59.02 -33.23
CA ASN A 9 -33.14 -58.18 -34.02
C ASN A 9 -33.18 -56.75 -33.46
N ASN A 10 -33.26 -55.75 -34.34
CA ASN A 10 -33.54 -54.36 -33.97
C ASN A 10 -35.05 -54.10 -34.08
N LEU A 11 -35.63 -53.31 -33.16
CA LEU A 11 -36.45 -52.15 -33.53
C LEU A 11 -36.67 -51.20 -32.34
N HIS A 12 -37.10 -49.97 -32.66
CA HIS A 12 -37.38 -48.81 -31.82
C HIS A 12 -37.66 -49.01 -30.31
N PHE A 13 -36.95 -48.24 -29.49
CA PHE A 13 -37.47 -47.64 -28.26
C PHE A 13 -37.21 -46.12 -28.24
N MET A 14 -38.10 -45.37 -27.61
CA MET A 14 -38.05 -43.90 -27.58
C MET A 14 -37.00 -43.37 -26.59
N ASN A 15 -36.39 -42.22 -26.91
CA ASN A 15 -35.33 -41.62 -26.09
C ASN A 15 -35.90 -40.80 -24.91
N GLU A 16 -36.35 -41.47 -23.85
CA GLU A 16 -36.43 -40.87 -22.51
C GLU A 16 -35.21 -41.27 -21.67
N LYS A 17 -34.06 -40.63 -21.94
CA LYS A 17 -32.88 -40.80 -21.08
C LYS A 17 -32.99 -39.92 -19.84
N GLN A 18 -33.57 -40.50 -18.78
CA GLN A 18 -33.49 -39.98 -17.42
C GLN A 18 -32.04 -39.63 -17.08
N THR A 19 -31.78 -38.36 -16.78
CA THR A 19 -30.47 -37.90 -16.32
C THR A 19 -30.27 -38.34 -14.87
N VAL A 20 -29.51 -39.42 -14.67
CA VAL A 20 -29.09 -39.84 -13.32
C VAL A 20 -28.06 -38.85 -12.77
N VAL A 21 -28.57 -37.71 -12.29
CA VAL A 21 -27.79 -36.71 -11.56
C VAL A 21 -27.37 -37.34 -10.24
N LYS A 22 -26.10 -37.77 -10.15
CA LYS A 22 -25.48 -38.05 -8.85
C LYS A 22 -25.30 -36.73 -8.10
N GLU A 23 -26.34 -36.34 -7.37
CA GLU A 23 -26.24 -35.24 -6.40
C GLU A 23 -25.10 -35.52 -5.43
N LYS A 24 -24.03 -34.72 -5.54
CA LYS A 24 -23.04 -34.62 -4.47
C LYS A 24 -23.74 -33.96 -3.28
N SER A 25 -24.22 -34.79 -2.35
CA SER A 25 -24.73 -34.39 -1.04
C SER A 25 -23.72 -33.49 -0.33
N THR A 26 -23.86 -32.18 -0.55
CA THR A 26 -23.07 -31.17 0.14
C THR A 26 -23.66 -31.03 1.53
N LYS A 27 -23.19 -31.88 2.47
CA LYS A 27 -23.52 -31.76 3.90
C LYS A 27 -23.34 -30.30 4.31
N LYS A 28 -24.46 -29.59 4.52
CA LYS A 28 -24.45 -28.19 4.96
C LYS A 28 -23.60 -28.14 6.24
N PRO A 29 -22.55 -27.31 6.31
CA PRO A 29 -21.64 -27.32 7.46
C PRO A 29 -22.43 -27.02 8.74
N ILE A 30 -22.53 -28.01 9.63
CA ILE A 30 -23.41 -28.01 10.81
C ILE A 30 -23.19 -26.75 11.66
N TYR A 31 -21.93 -26.31 11.79
CA TYR A 31 -21.57 -25.09 12.52
C TYR A 31 -22.24 -23.81 11.97
N LYS A 32 -22.56 -23.72 10.67
CA LYS A 32 -23.28 -22.56 10.10
C LYS A 32 -24.77 -22.60 10.43
N THR A 33 -25.38 -23.79 10.40
CA THR A 33 -26.77 -23.98 10.84
C THR A 33 -26.90 -23.65 12.33
N LEU A 34 -25.98 -24.16 13.15
CA LEU A 34 -25.91 -23.90 14.59
C LEU A 34 -25.78 -22.40 14.89
N LEU A 35 -24.80 -21.72 14.26
CA LEU A 35 -24.56 -20.30 14.46
C LEU A 35 -25.73 -19.43 13.96
N GLY A 36 -26.37 -19.82 12.85
CA GLY A 36 -27.58 -19.17 12.34
C GLY A 36 -28.76 -19.26 13.32
N VAL A 37 -28.99 -20.44 13.91
CA VAL A 37 -30.02 -20.62 14.97
C VAL A 37 -29.68 -19.79 16.21
N ILE A 38 -28.43 -19.78 16.67
CA ILE A 38 -28.00 -18.97 17.83
C ILE A 38 -28.30 -17.48 17.59
N PHE A 39 -27.96 -16.93 16.42
CA PHE A 39 -28.25 -15.53 16.10
C PHE A 39 -29.75 -15.22 16.04
N LEU A 40 -30.60 -16.14 15.57
CA LEU A 40 -32.06 -15.98 15.60
C LEU A 40 -32.62 -15.99 17.03
N VAL A 41 -32.15 -16.92 17.88
CA VAL A 41 -32.58 -17.00 19.29
C VAL A 41 -32.16 -15.76 20.08
N VAL A 42 -30.91 -15.31 19.93
CA VAL A 42 -30.42 -14.08 20.57
C VAL A 42 -31.16 -12.84 20.05
N SER A 43 -31.44 -12.77 18.75
CA SER A 43 -32.24 -11.69 18.16
C SER A 43 -33.65 -11.61 18.78
N LEU A 44 -34.34 -12.75 18.90
CA LEU A 44 -35.68 -12.84 19.49
C LEU A 44 -35.68 -12.52 21.01
N PHE A 45 -34.68 -13.02 21.75
CA PHE A 45 -34.48 -12.68 23.16
C PHE A 45 -34.34 -11.16 23.36
N LEU A 46 -33.50 -10.51 22.56
CA LEU A 46 -33.32 -9.05 22.58
C LEU A 46 -34.60 -8.31 22.19
N PHE A 47 -35.32 -8.77 21.15
CA PHE A 47 -36.58 -8.16 20.72
C PHE A 47 -37.62 -8.13 21.86
N LEU A 48 -37.81 -9.27 22.53
CA LEU A 48 -38.76 -9.41 23.62
C LEU A 48 -38.31 -8.69 24.90
N SER A 49 -36.99 -8.62 25.15
CA SER A 49 -36.43 -7.81 26.24
C SER A 49 -36.76 -6.32 26.06
N PHE A 50 -36.47 -5.78 24.87
CA PHE A 50 -36.72 -4.38 24.52
C PHE A 50 -38.21 -4.05 24.47
N LEU A 51 -39.03 -4.97 23.95
CA LEU A 51 -40.49 -4.82 23.89
C LEU A 51 -41.09 -4.75 25.30
N SER A 52 -40.68 -5.64 26.20
CA SER A 52 -41.11 -5.60 27.60
C SER A 52 -40.70 -4.30 28.30
N ASN A 53 -39.47 -3.83 28.08
CA ASN A 53 -38.93 -2.62 28.71
C ASN A 53 -39.72 -1.34 28.38
N LEU A 54 -40.42 -1.26 27.25
CA LEU A 54 -41.30 -0.12 26.94
C LEU A 54 -42.39 0.11 28.00
N TRP A 55 -42.79 -0.94 28.73
CA TRP A 55 -43.73 -0.87 29.85
C TRP A 55 -43.05 -1.02 31.22
N SER A 56 -42.09 -1.95 31.37
CA SER A 56 -41.52 -2.32 32.69
C SER A 56 -40.36 -1.43 33.19
N TRP A 57 -39.82 -0.52 32.37
CA TRP A 57 -38.58 0.22 32.68
C TRP A 57 -38.55 0.91 34.05
N LYS A 58 -39.68 1.40 34.56
CA LYS A 58 -39.75 2.10 35.86
C LYS A 58 -39.54 1.17 37.05
N GLN A 59 -40.08 -0.04 36.99
CA GLN A 59 -39.95 -1.05 38.05
C GLN A 59 -38.63 -1.81 37.93
N ASP A 60 -38.18 -2.10 36.70
CA ASP A 60 -36.92 -2.81 36.49
C ASP A 60 -35.69 -1.95 36.85
N GLN A 61 -35.73 -0.62 36.68
CA GLN A 61 -34.56 0.26 36.85
C GLN A 61 -33.89 0.14 38.24
N SER A 62 -34.66 0.06 39.32
CA SER A 62 -34.11 -0.10 40.68
C SER A 62 -33.56 -1.51 40.98
N GLN A 63 -33.82 -2.48 40.10
CA GLN A 63 -33.42 -3.88 40.25
C GLN A 63 -32.19 -4.26 39.41
N VAL A 64 -31.69 -3.36 38.55
CA VAL A 64 -30.49 -3.61 37.71
C VAL A 64 -29.20 -3.57 38.53
N GLU A 65 -29.17 -2.83 39.65
CA GLU A 65 -27.99 -2.73 40.52
C GLU A 65 -27.79 -3.97 41.42
N SER A 66 -28.84 -4.78 41.62
CA SER A 66 -28.90 -5.92 42.55
C SER A 66 -28.89 -7.29 41.84
N LEU A 67 -28.02 -7.44 40.83
CA LEU A 67 -27.94 -8.63 39.96
C LEU A 67 -27.84 -9.97 40.70
N THR A 68 -27.10 -10.01 41.81
CA THR A 68 -26.80 -11.23 42.59
C THR A 68 -27.88 -11.65 43.58
N ASP A 69 -28.84 -10.79 43.90
CA ASP A 69 -29.87 -11.09 44.90
C ASP A 69 -31.01 -11.93 44.29
N VAL A 70 -31.15 -13.18 44.74
CA VAL A 70 -32.14 -14.13 44.21
C VAL A 70 -33.57 -13.81 44.66
N SER A 71 -33.76 -12.99 45.70
CA SER A 71 -35.09 -12.61 46.20
C SER A 71 -35.83 -11.62 45.28
N ILE A 72 -35.08 -10.89 44.45
CA ILE A 72 -35.60 -9.84 43.57
C ILE A 72 -35.97 -10.44 42.20
N VAL A 73 -37.22 -10.27 41.79
CA VAL A 73 -37.72 -10.64 40.45
C VAL A 73 -37.86 -9.38 39.59
N ALA A 74 -37.37 -9.43 38.35
CA ALA A 74 -37.58 -8.37 37.35
C ALA A 74 -38.89 -8.60 36.59
N GLU A 75 -39.60 -7.53 36.22
CA GLU A 75 -40.84 -7.61 35.46
C GLU A 75 -40.62 -7.81 33.96
N ASN A 76 -39.39 -7.56 33.48
CA ASN A 76 -39.01 -7.84 32.10
C ASN A 76 -39.28 -9.32 31.73
N TRP A 77 -39.94 -9.57 30.58
CA TRP A 77 -40.28 -10.92 30.12
C TRP A 77 -39.08 -11.87 29.94
N MET A 78 -37.87 -11.33 29.85
CA MET A 78 -36.60 -12.08 29.77
C MET A 78 -35.79 -12.02 31.08
N GLY A 79 -36.44 -11.71 32.20
CA GLY A 79 -35.87 -11.63 33.54
C GLY A 79 -34.79 -10.57 33.70
N LYS A 80 -33.96 -10.71 34.74
CA LYS A 80 -32.88 -9.75 35.06
C LYS A 80 -31.91 -9.48 33.90
N LEU A 81 -31.62 -10.48 33.08
CA LEU A 81 -30.76 -10.32 31.90
C LEU A 81 -31.45 -9.46 30.83
N GLY A 82 -32.75 -9.69 30.57
CA GLY A 82 -33.54 -8.83 29.69
C GLY A 82 -33.64 -7.39 30.19
N ALA A 83 -33.88 -7.21 31.49
CA ALA A 83 -33.91 -5.90 32.16
C ALA A 83 -32.58 -5.15 32.01
N LEU A 84 -31.45 -5.76 32.39
CA LEU A 84 -30.11 -5.13 32.29
C LEU A 84 -29.76 -4.77 30.84
N ILE A 85 -30.00 -5.67 29.89
CA ILE A 85 -29.63 -5.44 28.49
C ILE A 85 -30.51 -4.33 27.88
N SER A 86 -31.79 -4.26 28.25
CA SER A 86 -32.69 -3.20 27.80
C SER A 86 -32.36 -1.86 28.44
N TYR A 87 -32.09 -1.82 29.74
CA TYR A 87 -31.64 -0.62 30.45
C TYR A 87 -30.34 -0.05 29.85
N SER A 88 -29.40 -0.93 29.49
CA SER A 88 -28.13 -0.55 28.86
C SER A 88 -28.30 -0.06 27.42
N LEU A 89 -29.06 -0.74 26.56
CA LEU A 89 -29.15 -0.42 25.13
C LEU A 89 -30.25 0.58 24.75
N MET A 90 -31.36 0.62 25.49
CA MET A 90 -32.43 1.60 25.29
C MET A 90 -32.17 2.84 26.15
N ASN A 91 -32.28 2.71 27.48
CA ASN A 91 -32.32 3.87 28.37
C ASN A 91 -30.97 4.62 28.38
N HIS A 92 -29.86 3.91 28.59
CA HIS A 92 -28.51 4.50 28.53
C HIS A 92 -27.94 4.58 27.10
N GLY A 93 -28.40 3.70 26.20
CA GLY A 93 -27.96 3.64 24.82
C GLY A 93 -28.74 4.57 23.90
N VAL A 94 -29.33 4.01 22.84
CA VAL A 94 -29.90 4.74 21.69
C VAL A 94 -31.44 4.75 21.66
N GLY A 95 -32.07 4.52 22.82
CA GLY A 95 -33.52 4.49 22.96
C GLY A 95 -34.18 3.43 22.07
N ILE A 96 -35.22 3.84 21.34
CA ILE A 96 -36.01 2.93 20.50
C ILE A 96 -35.22 2.39 19.28
N MET A 97 -34.02 2.92 18.98
CA MET A 97 -33.15 2.34 17.94
C MET A 97 -32.45 1.04 18.37
N ALA A 98 -32.54 0.62 19.64
CA ALA A 98 -32.06 -0.70 20.09
C ALA A 98 -32.69 -1.85 19.29
N PHE A 99 -33.94 -1.70 18.84
CA PHE A 99 -34.62 -2.67 17.97
C PHE A 99 -33.89 -2.92 16.64
N LEU A 100 -33.12 -1.96 16.10
CA LEU A 100 -32.29 -2.17 14.91
C LEU A 100 -31.15 -3.16 15.18
N VAL A 101 -30.65 -3.28 16.42
CA VAL A 101 -29.64 -4.29 16.79
C VAL A 101 -30.25 -5.69 16.72
N SER A 102 -31.44 -5.88 17.29
CA SER A 102 -32.17 -7.15 17.20
C SER A 102 -32.50 -7.50 15.74
N ALA A 103 -33.02 -6.56 14.95
CA ALA A 103 -33.32 -6.78 13.53
C ALA A 103 -32.05 -7.08 12.70
N GLY A 104 -30.92 -6.44 13.02
CA GLY A 104 -29.61 -6.76 12.42
C GLY A 104 -29.17 -8.19 12.70
N LEU A 105 -29.28 -8.64 13.95
CA LEU A 105 -28.98 -10.02 14.36
C LEU A 105 -29.94 -11.03 13.73
N PHE A 106 -31.22 -10.68 13.53
CA PHE A 106 -32.18 -11.49 12.76
C PHE A 106 -31.69 -11.70 11.33
N CYS A 107 -31.30 -10.61 10.66
CA CYS A 107 -30.79 -10.64 9.28
C CYS A 107 -29.49 -11.44 9.16
N ILE A 108 -28.61 -11.40 10.17
CA ILE A 108 -27.41 -12.26 10.25
C ILE A 108 -27.82 -13.73 10.36
N GLY A 109 -28.75 -14.05 11.27
CA GLY A 109 -29.28 -15.40 11.48
C GLY A 109 -29.83 -15.99 10.18
N VAL A 110 -30.79 -15.33 9.54
CA VAL A 110 -31.34 -15.69 8.22
C VAL A 110 -30.24 -15.79 7.15
N GLY A 111 -29.27 -14.86 7.18
CA GLY A 111 -28.13 -14.81 6.27
C GLY A 111 -27.20 -16.04 6.31
N PHE A 112 -27.14 -16.77 7.43
CA PHE A 112 -26.38 -18.02 7.51
C PHE A 112 -27.05 -19.19 6.78
N PHE A 113 -28.38 -19.18 6.61
CA PHE A 113 -29.12 -20.22 5.88
C PHE A 113 -29.08 -20.03 4.35
N ASN A 114 -28.91 -18.80 3.86
CA ASN A 114 -29.00 -18.47 2.44
C ASN A 114 -27.76 -17.70 1.93
N ARG A 115 -27.02 -18.27 0.97
CA ARG A 115 -25.78 -17.68 0.42
C ARG A 115 -25.92 -16.26 -0.13
N LYS A 116 -27.11 -15.86 -0.62
CA LYS A 116 -27.37 -14.48 -1.09
C LYS A 116 -27.60 -13.50 0.07
N GLY A 117 -28.09 -13.99 1.21
CA GLY A 117 -28.48 -13.18 2.37
C GLY A 117 -27.32 -12.39 3.00
N PHE A 118 -26.12 -12.98 3.11
CA PHE A 118 -24.95 -12.28 3.65
C PHE A 118 -24.57 -11.02 2.85
N VAL A 119 -24.74 -11.02 1.52
CA VAL A 119 -24.45 -9.86 0.66
C VAL A 119 -25.51 -8.78 0.82
N TRP A 120 -26.78 -9.17 0.98
CA TRP A 120 -27.87 -8.25 1.31
C TRP A 120 -27.68 -7.63 2.70
N PHE A 121 -27.29 -8.43 3.71
CA PHE A 121 -26.96 -7.96 5.05
C PHE A 121 -25.84 -6.92 5.06
N VAL A 122 -24.70 -7.16 4.39
CA VAL A 122 -23.59 -6.16 4.35
C VAL A 122 -24.02 -4.85 3.70
N LYS A 123 -24.88 -4.88 2.67
CA LYS A 123 -25.47 -3.67 2.07
C LYS A 123 -26.48 -2.98 3.00
N GLY A 124 -27.25 -3.73 3.78
CA GLY A 124 -28.19 -3.22 4.78
C GLY A 124 -27.49 -2.59 5.97
N LEU A 125 -26.44 -3.22 6.50
CA LEU A 125 -25.68 -2.77 7.66
C LEU A 125 -25.14 -1.34 7.48
N LEU A 126 -24.58 -1.05 6.30
CA LEU A 126 -24.07 0.28 5.98
C LEU A 126 -25.17 1.36 5.98
N GLN A 127 -26.41 0.98 5.66
CA GLN A 127 -27.56 1.90 5.72
C GLN A 127 -28.11 2.05 7.14
N THR A 128 -28.17 0.96 7.92
CA THR A 128 -28.62 1.02 9.32
C THR A 128 -27.68 1.85 10.20
N MET A 129 -26.37 1.83 9.95
CA MET A 129 -25.40 2.60 10.74
C MET A 129 -25.64 4.12 10.70
N PHE A 130 -26.13 4.67 9.59
CA PHE A 130 -26.51 6.09 9.53
C PHE A 130 -27.71 6.38 10.44
N PHE A 131 -28.79 5.62 10.30
CA PHE A 131 -30.01 5.82 11.08
C PHE A 131 -29.84 5.52 12.57
N PHE A 132 -28.93 4.62 12.93
CA PHE A 132 -28.55 4.31 14.32
C PHE A 132 -27.94 5.50 15.06
N ILE A 133 -27.39 6.49 14.34
CA ILE A 133 -26.86 7.74 14.90
C ILE A 133 -27.83 8.90 14.67
N TRP A 134 -28.43 9.01 13.48
CA TRP A 134 -29.28 10.14 13.11
C TRP A 134 -30.65 10.14 13.79
N ILE A 135 -31.34 9.00 13.90
CA ILE A 135 -32.69 8.96 14.48
C ILE A 135 -32.68 9.29 15.99
N PRO A 136 -31.74 8.81 16.83
CA PRO A 136 -31.67 9.22 18.23
C PRO A 136 -31.51 10.73 18.42
N LEU A 137 -30.70 11.39 17.59
CA LEU A 137 -30.52 12.84 17.63
C LEU A 137 -31.80 13.59 17.25
N VAL A 138 -32.51 13.15 16.20
CA VAL A 138 -33.78 13.74 15.78
C VAL A 138 -34.88 13.53 16.83
N LEU A 139 -34.96 12.34 17.44
CA LEU A 139 -35.90 12.08 18.53
C LEU A 139 -35.58 12.91 19.79
N ALA A 140 -34.30 13.13 20.10
CA ALA A 140 -33.90 14.01 21.20
C ALA A 140 -34.28 15.47 20.92
N TYR A 141 -34.01 15.96 19.70
CA TYR A 141 -34.35 17.32 19.27
C TYR A 141 -35.85 17.64 19.41
N PHE A 142 -36.73 16.69 19.08
CA PHE A 142 -38.18 16.91 19.13
C PHE A 142 -38.86 16.51 20.45
N PHE A 143 -38.32 15.56 21.21
CA PHE A 143 -39.02 14.98 22.37
C PHE A 143 -38.24 15.00 23.69
N GLN A 144 -36.92 15.26 23.67
CA GLN A 144 -36.00 15.22 24.83
C GLN A 144 -36.24 14.05 25.81
N SER A 145 -36.66 12.89 25.31
CA SER A 145 -37.10 11.75 26.12
C SER A 145 -36.07 10.62 26.11
N PRO A 146 -35.41 10.30 27.24
CA PRO A 146 -34.44 9.20 27.33
C PRO A 146 -34.98 7.82 26.92
N ILE A 147 -36.31 7.63 26.86
CA ILE A 147 -36.92 6.38 26.41
C ILE A 147 -36.90 6.28 24.88
N LEU A 148 -37.15 7.40 24.18
CA LEU A 148 -37.25 7.46 22.72
C LEU A 148 -35.87 7.58 22.07
N SER A 149 -35.04 8.52 22.55
CA SER A 149 -33.71 8.80 22.00
C SER A 149 -32.56 8.09 22.71
N GLY A 150 -32.79 7.57 23.93
CA GLY A 150 -31.71 7.20 24.83
C GLY A 150 -30.99 8.42 25.40
N ILE A 151 -30.23 8.23 26.49
CA ILE A 151 -29.36 9.26 27.06
C ILE A 151 -28.33 9.74 26.02
N PHE A 152 -27.76 8.84 25.21
CA PHE A 152 -26.86 9.19 24.09
C PHE A 152 -27.45 10.24 23.13
N GLY A 153 -28.74 10.09 22.79
CA GLY A 153 -29.42 11.04 21.92
C GLY A 153 -29.60 12.41 22.58
N VAL A 154 -29.97 12.43 23.86
CA VAL A 154 -30.17 13.68 24.63
C VAL A 154 -28.85 14.43 24.80
N GLU A 155 -27.80 13.78 25.33
CA GLU A 155 -26.50 14.43 25.59
C GLU A 155 -25.88 15.04 24.33
N ILE A 156 -25.92 14.33 23.20
CA ILE A 156 -25.33 14.82 21.95
C ILE A 156 -26.23 15.89 21.31
N ASN A 157 -27.56 15.80 21.44
CA ASN A 157 -28.45 16.87 21.02
C ASN A 157 -28.20 18.16 21.82
N ASP A 158 -28.09 18.07 23.14
CA ASP A 158 -27.86 19.24 24.00
C ASP A 158 -26.47 19.85 23.75
N PHE A 159 -25.46 19.02 23.45
CA PHE A 159 -24.17 19.47 22.93
C PHE A 159 -24.29 20.22 21.59
N LEU A 160 -25.03 19.68 20.61
CA LEU A 160 -25.27 20.35 19.32
C LEU A 160 -26.06 21.66 19.48
N LEU A 161 -27.05 21.69 20.39
CA LEU A 161 -27.78 22.90 20.76
C LEU A 161 -26.84 23.95 21.36
N SER A 162 -25.89 23.56 22.21
CA SER A 162 -24.89 24.48 22.79
C SER A 162 -23.92 25.08 21.75
N LEU A 163 -23.68 24.37 20.64
CA LEU A 163 -22.79 24.80 19.55
C LEU A 163 -23.49 25.65 18.50
N PHE A 164 -24.70 25.28 18.10
CA PHE A 164 -25.35 25.79 16.89
C PHE A 164 -26.68 26.52 17.16
N ASN A 165 -27.17 26.54 18.41
CA ASN A 165 -28.54 26.92 18.79
C ASN A 165 -29.62 26.04 18.10
N PRO A 166 -30.91 26.10 18.52
CA PRO A 166 -31.96 25.22 17.96
C PRO A 166 -32.06 25.27 16.42
N VAL A 167 -31.98 26.47 15.83
CA VAL A 167 -32.07 26.65 14.38
C VAL A 167 -30.88 26.02 13.64
N GLY A 168 -29.65 26.25 14.12
CA GLY A 168 -28.46 25.67 13.49
C GLY A 168 -28.38 24.14 13.66
N THR A 169 -28.87 23.63 14.79
CA THR A 169 -28.98 22.18 15.04
C THR A 169 -29.95 21.51 14.08
N ALA A 170 -31.11 22.12 13.84
CA ALA A 170 -32.07 21.64 12.83
C ALA A 170 -31.47 21.65 11.41
N ILE A 171 -30.81 22.74 11.02
CA ILE A 171 -30.12 22.84 9.72
C ILE A 171 -29.03 21.78 9.59
N PHE A 172 -28.25 21.52 10.64
CA PHE A 172 -27.21 20.49 10.67
C PHE A 172 -27.78 19.08 10.49
N LEU A 173 -28.82 18.70 11.27
CA LEU A 173 -29.47 17.40 11.17
C LEU A 173 -30.15 17.19 9.80
N PHE A 174 -30.76 18.23 9.23
CA PHE A 174 -31.31 18.19 7.87
C PHE A 174 -30.22 18.05 6.81
N THR A 175 -29.14 18.81 6.91
CA THR A 175 -27.98 18.73 5.98
C THR A 175 -27.34 17.33 6.01
N LEU A 176 -27.26 16.69 7.19
CA LEU A 176 -26.75 15.31 7.31
C LEU A 176 -27.63 14.31 6.55
N LEU A 177 -28.96 14.46 6.62
CA LEU A 177 -29.91 13.64 5.88
C LEU A 177 -29.82 13.87 4.36
N VAL A 178 -29.74 15.12 3.93
CA VAL A 178 -29.59 15.49 2.51
C VAL A 178 -28.29 14.92 1.94
N LEU A 179 -27.18 15.04 2.65
CA LEU A 179 -25.89 14.47 2.24
C LEU A 179 -25.95 12.94 2.11
N TYR A 180 -26.58 12.25 3.07
CA TYR A 180 -26.82 10.81 3.00
C TYR A 180 -27.69 10.44 1.79
N LEU A 181 -28.74 11.21 1.49
CA LEU A 181 -29.62 10.98 0.34
C LEU A 181 -28.90 11.21 -0.99
N ILE A 182 -28.07 12.26 -1.13
CA ILE A 182 -27.24 12.50 -2.33
C ILE A 182 -26.31 11.30 -2.57
N VAL A 183 -25.59 10.85 -1.54
CA VAL A 183 -24.68 9.68 -1.64
C VAL A 183 -25.43 8.39 -1.97
N LYS A 184 -26.62 8.18 -1.39
CA LYS A 184 -27.44 6.97 -1.60
C LYS A 184 -28.09 6.92 -2.99
N LEU A 185 -28.62 8.05 -3.46
CA LEU A 185 -29.36 8.18 -4.71
C LEU A 185 -28.45 8.49 -5.91
N LYS A 186 -27.17 8.84 -5.66
CA LYS A 186 -26.19 9.30 -6.65
C LYS A 186 -26.63 10.52 -7.47
N ILE A 187 -27.39 11.42 -6.84
CA ILE A 187 -27.88 12.63 -7.50
C ILE A 187 -26.68 13.48 -7.91
N SER A 188 -26.52 13.66 -9.22
CA SER A 188 -25.55 14.59 -9.81
C SER A 188 -26.12 16.01 -9.79
N PRO A 189 -25.28 17.06 -9.73
CA PRO A 189 -25.74 18.43 -9.93
C PRO A 189 -26.54 18.62 -11.23
N SER A 190 -26.24 17.85 -12.29
CA SER A 190 -27.00 17.83 -13.56
C SER A 190 -28.49 17.55 -13.38
N ASP A 191 -28.83 16.70 -12.42
CA ASP A 191 -30.18 16.16 -12.25
C ASP A 191 -31.12 17.16 -11.54
N ILE A 192 -30.55 18.26 -11.03
CA ILE A 192 -31.24 19.32 -10.28
C ILE A 192 -31.62 20.49 -11.21
N TYR A 193 -30.91 20.65 -12.34
CA TYR A 193 -31.11 21.78 -13.27
C TYR A 193 -32.26 21.60 -14.28
N THR A 194 -33.06 20.53 -14.20
CA THR A 194 -34.23 20.29 -15.06
C THR A 194 -35.55 20.21 -14.29
N PRO A 195 -36.10 21.34 -13.80
CA PRO A 195 -37.39 21.42 -13.13
C PRO A 195 -38.56 21.27 -14.13
N GLY A 196 -38.72 20.10 -14.74
CA GLY A 196 -39.73 19.87 -15.78
C GLY A 196 -39.69 18.54 -16.54
N GLY A 197 -39.06 17.48 -16.01
CA GLY A 197 -39.01 16.16 -16.65
C GLY A 197 -39.84 15.10 -15.91
N LYS A 198 -40.80 14.45 -16.60
CA LYS A 198 -41.57 13.33 -16.02
C LYS A 198 -40.66 12.12 -15.80
N ARG A 199 -40.63 11.58 -14.58
CA ARG A 199 -40.10 10.22 -14.34
C ARG A 199 -41.09 9.18 -14.88
N SER A 200 -40.67 8.40 -15.87
CA SER A 200 -41.31 7.13 -16.24
C SER A 200 -40.41 5.96 -15.85
N THR A 201 -41.01 4.90 -15.31
CA THR A 201 -40.35 3.63 -15.01
C THR A 201 -40.47 2.69 -16.21
N GLU A 202 -39.40 1.95 -16.51
CA GLU A 202 -39.44 0.74 -17.35
C GLU A 202 -40.37 -0.35 -16.77
N PRO A 203 -40.76 -1.39 -17.55
CA PRO A 203 -40.80 -1.53 -19.02
C PRO A 203 -42.16 -2.08 -19.53
N ILE A 204 -42.31 -2.28 -20.86
CA ILE A 204 -42.87 -3.49 -21.56
C ILE A 204 -43.37 -3.17 -23.00
N SER A 205 -43.16 -4.12 -23.91
CA SER A 205 -43.79 -4.34 -25.24
C SER A 205 -43.71 -3.29 -26.36
N ASP A 206 -42.98 -3.66 -27.43
CA ASP A 206 -43.38 -3.49 -28.85
C ASP A 206 -44.83 -4.01 -29.06
N PRO A 207 -45.66 -3.46 -29.99
CA PRO A 207 -45.26 -3.36 -31.40
C PRO A 207 -45.83 -2.22 -32.29
N ASP A 208 -45.09 -1.97 -33.38
CA ASP A 208 -45.54 -1.61 -34.74
C ASP A 208 -46.21 -0.25 -35.08
N LEU A 209 -46.15 0.03 -36.40
CA LEU A 209 -46.97 0.94 -37.24
C LEU A 209 -46.68 2.47 -37.34
N THR A 210 -46.17 2.81 -38.55
CA THR A 210 -46.48 3.98 -39.41
C THR A 210 -46.10 5.43 -39.01
N ILE A 211 -45.04 5.91 -39.67
CA ILE A 211 -45.05 6.99 -40.69
C ILE A 211 -46.05 8.14 -40.51
N GLN A 212 -45.54 9.37 -40.29
CA GLN A 212 -45.79 10.48 -41.23
C GLN A 212 -44.74 11.59 -41.11
N SER A 213 -44.56 12.34 -42.21
CA SER A 213 -43.60 13.43 -42.38
C SER A 213 -44.25 14.57 -43.16
N GLU A 214 -44.20 15.79 -42.64
CA GLU A 214 -44.55 17.08 -43.28
C GLU A 214 -44.38 18.18 -42.19
N ASP A 215 -44.21 19.47 -42.50
CA ASP A 215 -43.23 20.14 -43.37
C ASP A 215 -43.30 21.67 -43.10
N LEU A 216 -42.45 22.48 -43.74
CA LEU A 216 -42.56 23.94 -43.95
C LEU A 216 -42.43 24.94 -42.76
N ASP A 217 -41.29 25.63 -42.78
CA ASP A 217 -41.03 27.09 -42.67
C ASP A 217 -42.15 28.10 -42.31
N ILE A 218 -41.79 29.16 -41.56
CA ILE A 218 -41.56 30.51 -42.14
C ILE A 218 -40.97 31.53 -41.12
N ASP A 219 -39.90 32.18 -41.60
CA ASP A 219 -39.20 33.42 -41.22
C ASP A 219 -39.90 34.53 -40.38
N LYS A 220 -39.10 35.15 -39.47
CA LYS A 220 -38.90 36.62 -39.36
C LYS A 220 -37.77 37.00 -38.39
N GLY A 221 -36.97 38.03 -38.72
CA GLY A 221 -35.81 38.48 -37.93
C GLY A 221 -35.66 40.01 -37.73
N ASN A 222 -34.40 40.41 -37.49
CA ASN A 222 -33.82 41.77 -37.34
C ASN A 222 -33.89 42.48 -35.96
N THR A 223 -32.68 42.62 -35.37
CA THR A 223 -31.93 43.83 -34.93
C THR A 223 -32.48 45.23 -35.30
N PRO A 224 -32.03 46.38 -34.69
CA PRO A 224 -30.62 46.68 -34.28
C PRO A 224 -30.34 47.64 -33.09
N GLN A 225 -29.05 47.99 -32.94
CA GLN A 225 -28.45 49.32 -32.60
C GLN A 225 -28.01 49.70 -31.17
N GLU A 226 -27.26 50.81 -31.10
CA GLU A 226 -26.17 51.13 -30.14
C GLU A 226 -26.29 52.53 -29.48
N GLU A 227 -25.29 52.84 -28.65
CA GLU A 227 -24.73 54.16 -28.30
C GLU A 227 -25.28 55.04 -27.14
N SER A 228 -24.31 55.40 -26.27
CA SER A 228 -24.13 56.69 -25.57
C SER A 228 -24.99 57.05 -24.35
N ILE A 229 -24.32 57.35 -23.22
CA ILE A 229 -24.09 58.71 -22.68
C ILE A 229 -23.15 58.62 -21.44
N THR A 230 -22.44 59.71 -21.13
CA THR A 230 -21.32 59.77 -20.16
C THR A 230 -21.44 61.04 -19.28
N LEU A 231 -20.49 61.26 -18.34
CA LEU A 231 -20.23 62.48 -17.54
C LEU A 231 -21.11 62.64 -16.27
N LEU A 232 -20.71 63.26 -15.15
CA LEU A 232 -19.42 63.76 -14.56
C LEU A 232 -19.60 63.76 -12.99
N GLU A 233 -18.70 64.14 -12.07
CA GLU A 233 -17.74 65.26 -12.02
C GLU A 233 -16.67 65.17 -10.88
N LYS A 234 -15.39 65.50 -11.19
CA LYS A 234 -14.23 66.08 -10.39
C LYS A 234 -13.97 65.63 -8.92
N THR A 235 -12.73 65.57 -8.39
CA THR A 235 -11.76 66.70 -8.23
C THR A 235 -10.32 66.27 -7.80
N GLN A 236 -9.32 67.03 -8.30
CA GLN A 236 -7.90 67.35 -7.92
C GLN A 236 -7.31 66.93 -6.51
N ILE A 237 -5.99 66.89 -6.19
CA ILE A 237 -4.69 67.23 -6.88
C ILE A 237 -3.42 66.54 -6.25
N GLN A 238 -2.33 66.48 -7.05
CA GLN A 238 -0.86 66.25 -6.84
C GLN A 238 -0.18 65.92 -5.47
N LYS A 239 0.89 65.09 -5.53
CA LYS A 239 2.34 65.37 -5.24
C LYS A 239 3.14 64.04 -5.11
N GLU A 240 4.47 63.88 -5.30
CA GLU A 240 5.56 64.60 -6.00
C GLU A 240 6.80 63.65 -6.11
N SER A 241 7.87 64.04 -6.82
CA SER A 241 9.18 63.34 -7.02
C SER A 241 10.22 64.43 -7.42
N PRO A 242 11.56 64.38 -7.19
CA PRO A 242 12.48 63.21 -7.33
C PRO A 242 13.77 63.20 -6.43
N LYS A 243 14.69 62.22 -6.65
CA LYS A 243 16.15 62.39 -6.98
C LYS A 243 17.08 61.21 -6.57
N ASP A 244 18.01 60.87 -7.48
CA ASP A 244 19.29 60.14 -7.30
C ASP A 244 20.35 61.01 -6.55
N PRO A 245 21.66 60.65 -6.33
CA PRO A 245 22.49 59.59 -6.95
C PRO A 245 23.60 58.91 -6.05
N PHE A 246 24.58 58.25 -6.72
CA PHE A 246 25.98 57.91 -6.33
C PHE A 246 26.41 56.49 -5.88
N MET A 247 27.43 55.97 -6.61
CA MET A 247 28.54 55.07 -6.18
C MET A 247 29.69 55.93 -5.56
N PRO A 248 30.89 55.44 -5.11
CA PRO A 248 31.53 54.11 -5.25
C PRO A 248 32.39 53.54 -4.07
N LEU A 249 32.93 52.32 -4.28
CA LEU A 249 34.29 51.80 -3.94
C LEU A 249 34.80 51.52 -2.48
N THR A 250 35.73 50.52 -2.41
CA THR A 250 36.81 50.26 -1.39
C THR A 250 36.38 49.94 0.07
N ASP A 251 37.07 49.18 0.93
CA ASP A 251 38.31 48.33 0.91
C ASP A 251 38.37 47.46 2.22
N VAL A 252 39.24 46.48 2.52
CA VAL A 252 40.38 45.78 1.84
C VAL A 252 40.51 44.30 2.35
N SER A 253 41.62 43.60 2.11
CA SER A 253 42.03 42.26 2.60
C SER A 253 42.52 42.24 4.09
N LEU A 254 42.98 41.15 4.74
CA LEU A 254 43.62 39.85 4.40
C LEU A 254 43.01 38.72 5.33
N GLU A 255 43.48 37.47 5.49
CA GLU A 255 44.65 36.68 5.03
C GLU A 255 44.37 35.14 5.14
N ASP A 256 45.40 34.33 4.88
CA ASP A 256 45.74 32.98 5.40
C ASP A 256 45.38 31.69 4.60
N LEU A 257 46.35 31.32 3.75
CA LEU A 257 46.95 29.99 3.57
C LEU A 257 46.11 28.80 3.01
N GLN A 258 46.31 28.57 1.70
CA GLN A 258 46.22 27.26 1.00
C GLN A 258 47.57 26.48 1.15
N PRO A 259 47.86 25.33 0.46
CA PRO A 259 47.11 24.47 -0.48
C PRO A 259 47.10 22.96 -0.03
N LYS A 260 46.74 21.90 -0.77
CA LYS A 260 46.86 21.43 -2.19
C LYS A 260 45.80 20.32 -2.45
N GLU A 261 45.45 19.85 -3.66
CA GLU A 261 45.76 20.13 -5.08
C GLU A 261 44.47 19.72 -5.86
N ASN A 262 43.87 20.55 -6.72
CA ASN A 262 44.18 20.84 -8.14
C ASN A 262 44.14 19.62 -9.09
N SER A 263 43.51 19.69 -10.28
CA SER A 263 42.66 20.75 -10.88
C SER A 263 41.77 20.20 -12.04
N LEU A 264 40.94 21.06 -12.66
CA LEU A 264 39.99 20.71 -13.73
C LEU A 264 39.98 21.78 -14.84
N LYS A 265 39.93 21.36 -16.12
CA LYS A 265 39.62 22.18 -17.34
C LYS A 265 40.66 23.29 -17.68
N ILE A 266 40.63 24.01 -18.82
CA ILE A 266 39.77 24.03 -20.05
C ILE A 266 40.63 23.86 -21.33
N ASN A 267 39.96 23.85 -22.50
CA ASN A 267 40.31 24.27 -23.88
C ASN A 267 41.64 25.07 -24.08
N HIS A 268 42.34 25.05 -25.23
CA HIS A 268 41.80 25.28 -26.59
C HIS A 268 42.64 24.66 -27.75
N SER A 269 42.04 24.69 -28.93
CA SER A 269 42.54 24.41 -30.29
C SER A 269 43.97 24.87 -30.66
N PHE A 270 44.67 24.08 -31.50
CA PHE A 270 45.22 24.54 -32.80
C PHE A 270 45.66 23.35 -33.71
N GLU A 271 45.88 23.62 -35.00
CA GLU A 271 46.55 22.75 -35.99
C GLU A 271 48.08 22.70 -35.70
N LEU A 272 48.93 21.78 -36.22
CA LEU A 272 49.32 21.62 -37.64
C LEU A 272 50.28 20.41 -37.81
N ASP A 273 50.58 20.05 -39.07
CA ASP A 273 51.78 19.38 -39.59
C ASP A 273 52.27 18.03 -39.00
N SER A 274 51.90 16.96 -39.69
CA SER A 274 52.62 15.68 -39.71
C SER A 274 53.81 15.71 -40.70
N LYS A 275 55.06 15.68 -40.23
CA LYS A 275 56.25 15.28 -41.03
C LYS A 275 57.51 15.10 -40.18
N LEU A 276 58.06 13.87 -40.15
CA LEU A 276 59.50 13.61 -40.38
C LEU A 276 59.77 12.10 -40.53
N SER A 277 60.73 11.77 -41.40
CA SER A 277 61.15 10.41 -41.76
C SER A 277 62.41 10.00 -40.96
N LEU A 278 62.91 8.75 -41.03
CA LEU A 278 63.81 8.30 -42.10
C LEU A 278 63.96 6.75 -42.16
N ASN A 279 63.63 6.19 -43.34
CA ASN A 279 64.39 5.26 -44.21
C ASN A 279 65.44 4.25 -43.65
N PRO A 280 65.75 3.14 -44.38
CA PRO A 280 65.25 2.70 -45.72
C PRO A 280 64.53 1.31 -45.63
N SER A 281 64.26 0.48 -46.66
CA SER A 281 64.69 0.43 -48.08
C SER A 281 63.72 -0.35 -49.02
N LYS A 282 64.18 -0.58 -50.25
CA LYS A 282 63.61 -1.32 -51.40
C LYS A 282 63.43 -2.84 -51.15
N LYS A 283 62.55 -3.57 -51.85
CA LYS A 283 62.30 -3.56 -53.31
C LYS A 283 60.81 -3.78 -53.71
N VAL A 284 60.54 -3.56 -55.00
CA VAL A 284 59.23 -3.40 -55.70
C VAL A 284 58.88 -4.71 -56.46
N MET A 285 57.63 -5.07 -56.81
CA MET A 285 56.91 -4.65 -58.04
C MET A 285 55.63 -5.52 -58.24
N GLU A 286 54.56 -5.18 -58.99
CA GLU A 286 53.84 -3.91 -59.35
C GLU A 286 52.68 -4.28 -60.30
N GLU A 287 51.46 -3.71 -60.16
CA GLU A 287 50.42 -3.71 -61.22
C GLU A 287 49.27 -2.71 -60.91
N GLU A 288 48.60 -2.18 -61.94
CA GLU A 288 47.70 -1.01 -61.87
C GLU A 288 46.19 -1.31 -62.09
N ILE A 289 45.34 -0.30 -61.86
CA ILE A 289 43.89 -0.32 -62.13
C ILE A 289 43.54 0.84 -63.08
N ILE A 290 42.76 0.56 -64.13
CA ILE A 290 42.09 1.59 -64.95
C ILE A 290 40.59 1.23 -65.12
N ALA A 291 39.75 2.25 -65.29
CA ALA A 291 38.29 2.22 -65.31
C ALA A 291 37.69 1.86 -66.71
N PRO A 292 36.36 1.61 -66.83
CA PRO A 292 35.76 0.95 -68.00
C PRO A 292 35.07 1.91 -69.00
N GLU A 293 34.84 1.44 -70.23
CA GLU A 293 33.85 2.02 -71.15
C GLU A 293 33.28 0.98 -72.15
N GLU A 294 32.19 1.36 -72.82
CA GLU A 294 31.18 0.62 -73.63
C GLU A 294 31.72 -0.39 -74.69
N LEU A 295 31.02 -1.49 -75.05
CA LEU A 295 29.82 -1.51 -75.92
C LEU A 295 29.18 -2.92 -76.05
N ASP A 296 27.90 -2.98 -76.43
CA ASP A 296 27.15 -4.20 -76.80
C ASP A 296 27.33 -4.57 -78.28
N GLU A 297 27.40 -5.88 -78.61
CA GLU A 297 26.45 -6.56 -79.53
C GLU A 297 26.84 -8.04 -79.83
N LYS A 298 25.88 -8.95 -79.57
CA LYS A 298 25.57 -10.19 -80.34
C LYS A 298 26.72 -11.15 -80.78
N ALA A 299 26.85 -12.28 -80.08
CA ALA A 299 27.25 -13.56 -80.68
C ALA A 299 26.56 -14.75 -79.97
N GLU A 300 26.39 -15.87 -80.68
CA GLU A 300 25.48 -16.97 -80.31
C GLU A 300 26.00 -17.89 -79.18
N VAL A 301 25.06 -18.51 -78.45
CA VAL A 301 25.37 -19.51 -77.41
C VAL A 301 25.80 -20.83 -78.06
N SER A 302 27.07 -21.21 -77.84
CA SER A 302 27.56 -22.58 -78.12
C SER A 302 27.85 -23.31 -76.80
N LEU A 303 27.33 -24.54 -76.67
CA LEU A 303 27.22 -25.25 -75.39
C LEU A 303 28.35 -26.27 -75.24
N ASN A 304 29.51 -25.83 -74.73
CA ASN A 304 30.62 -26.72 -74.42
C ASN A 304 30.41 -27.44 -73.08
N VAL A 305 30.05 -28.72 -73.14
CA VAL A 305 29.95 -29.60 -71.97
C VAL A 305 31.36 -29.95 -71.48
N ALA A 306 31.78 -29.35 -70.36
CA ALA A 306 32.97 -29.77 -69.65
C ALA A 306 32.81 -31.23 -69.17
N LYS A 307 33.78 -32.08 -69.50
CA LYS A 307 33.70 -33.52 -69.23
C LYS A 307 33.83 -33.80 -67.72
N VAL A 308 32.77 -34.34 -67.12
CA VAL A 308 32.75 -34.73 -65.70
C VAL A 308 33.77 -35.84 -65.46
N LEU A 309 34.50 -35.75 -64.35
CA LEU A 309 35.32 -36.85 -63.82
C LEU A 309 34.40 -37.91 -63.23
N GLU A 310 34.48 -39.14 -63.72
CA GLU A 310 33.72 -40.26 -63.19
C GLU A 310 34.35 -40.76 -61.88
N GLU A 311 33.57 -40.76 -60.78
CA GLU A 311 33.95 -41.41 -59.52
C GLU A 311 33.65 -42.92 -59.58
N GLU A 312 34.47 -43.73 -58.90
CA GLU A 312 34.20 -45.16 -58.71
C GLU A 312 32.98 -45.36 -57.79
N GLN A 313 31.80 -45.49 -58.40
CA GLN A 313 30.57 -45.76 -57.65
C GLN A 313 30.57 -47.17 -57.06
N ILE A 314 30.39 -47.27 -55.74
CA ILE A 314 29.89 -48.49 -55.09
C ILE A 314 28.57 -48.86 -55.79
N THR A 315 28.55 -50.01 -56.47
CA THR A 315 27.52 -50.28 -57.48
C THR A 315 26.10 -50.17 -56.90
N GLY A 316 25.22 -49.41 -57.58
CA GLY A 316 23.84 -49.18 -57.09
C GLY A 316 23.02 -50.47 -56.86
N LYS A 317 23.43 -51.59 -57.46
CA LYS A 317 22.89 -52.93 -57.19
C LYS A 317 23.13 -53.40 -55.75
N GLN A 318 24.25 -53.06 -55.12
CA GLN A 318 24.50 -53.38 -53.71
C GLN A 318 23.64 -52.54 -52.77
N VAL A 319 23.54 -51.22 -53.00
CA VAL A 319 22.73 -50.32 -52.15
C VAL A 319 21.25 -50.72 -52.18
N ASN A 320 20.70 -50.99 -53.37
CA ASN A 320 19.32 -51.47 -53.50
C ASN A 320 19.11 -52.83 -52.82
N ARG A 321 20.03 -53.78 -52.98
CA ARG A 321 19.95 -55.09 -52.31
C ARG A 321 19.99 -54.97 -50.78
N VAL A 322 20.85 -54.12 -50.21
CA VAL A 322 20.90 -53.92 -48.75
C VAL A 322 19.64 -53.20 -48.23
N LEU A 323 19.01 -52.34 -49.04
CA LEU A 323 17.68 -51.76 -48.76
C LEU A 323 16.57 -52.81 -48.80
N GLU A 324 16.60 -53.75 -49.75
CA GLU A 324 15.64 -54.86 -49.86
C GLU A 324 15.82 -55.89 -48.72
N GLU A 325 17.05 -56.14 -48.29
CA GLU A 325 17.42 -57.18 -47.31
C GLU A 325 17.36 -56.69 -45.84
N PHE A 326 17.66 -55.40 -45.59
CA PHE A 326 17.73 -54.82 -44.23
C PHE A 326 16.90 -53.54 -44.01
N GLY A 327 16.12 -53.09 -45.01
CA GLY A 327 15.28 -51.90 -44.92
C GLY A 327 16.05 -50.59 -44.75
N GLN A 328 15.30 -49.48 -44.59
CA GLN A 328 15.87 -48.19 -44.19
C GLN A 328 16.45 -48.28 -42.77
N TYR A 329 17.55 -47.56 -42.53
CA TYR A 329 18.11 -47.43 -41.18
C TYR A 329 17.19 -46.54 -40.31
N ASP A 330 16.70 -47.09 -39.19
CA ASP A 330 15.93 -46.33 -38.21
C ASP A 330 16.76 -46.08 -36.93
N PRO A 331 17.20 -44.83 -36.63
CA PRO A 331 17.96 -44.50 -35.43
C PRO A 331 17.18 -44.72 -34.12
N ARG A 332 15.86 -44.97 -34.19
CA ARG A 332 15.06 -45.30 -33.00
C ARG A 332 15.37 -46.71 -32.48
N LEU A 333 15.97 -47.56 -33.32
CA LEU A 333 16.37 -48.93 -32.96
C LEU A 333 17.50 -49.00 -31.92
N ASP A 334 18.22 -47.90 -31.69
CA ASP A 334 19.23 -47.80 -30.63
C ASP A 334 18.61 -47.79 -29.22
N LEU A 335 17.33 -47.40 -29.10
CA LEU A 335 16.60 -47.29 -27.83
C LEU A 335 15.19 -47.92 -27.95
N LYS A 336 15.08 -49.16 -28.43
CA LYS A 336 13.79 -49.86 -28.71
C LYS A 336 12.78 -49.87 -27.56
N GLY A 337 13.25 -49.76 -26.32
CA GLY A 337 12.41 -49.71 -25.11
C GLY A 337 11.90 -48.32 -24.73
N PHE A 338 12.27 -47.26 -25.46
CA PHE A 338 11.85 -45.89 -25.17
C PHE A 338 10.38 -45.66 -25.52
N THR A 339 9.59 -45.18 -24.56
CA THR A 339 8.20 -44.80 -24.75
C THR A 339 8.02 -43.29 -24.61
N PHE A 340 7.31 -42.68 -25.57
CA PHE A 340 6.97 -41.26 -25.49
C PHE A 340 6.05 -40.97 -24.29
N PRO A 341 6.17 -39.78 -23.66
CA PRO A 341 5.35 -39.42 -22.50
C PRO A 341 3.86 -39.32 -22.87
N THR A 342 3.00 -39.93 -22.06
CA THR A 342 1.55 -39.91 -22.26
C THR A 342 0.94 -38.56 -21.86
N LEU A 343 -0.10 -38.12 -22.57
CA LEU A 343 -0.80 -36.86 -22.31
C LEU A 343 -1.39 -36.75 -20.89
N ASP A 344 -1.57 -37.88 -20.19
CA ASP A 344 -2.09 -37.93 -18.82
C ASP A 344 -1.08 -37.53 -17.74
N LEU A 345 0.18 -37.34 -18.10
CA LEU A 345 1.16 -36.60 -17.28
C LEU A 345 0.88 -35.08 -17.26
N LEU A 346 0.03 -34.57 -18.16
CA LEU A 346 -0.33 -33.15 -18.25
C LEU A 346 -1.73 -32.91 -17.65
N ILE A 347 -1.80 -31.95 -16.73
CA ILE A 347 -3.04 -31.55 -16.04
C ILE A 347 -4.05 -30.97 -17.05
N ASP A 348 -5.27 -31.49 -17.00
CA ASP A 348 -6.42 -30.95 -17.73
C ASP A 348 -7.19 -29.95 -16.85
N TYR A 349 -7.18 -28.68 -17.26
CA TYR A 349 -7.89 -27.60 -16.58
C TYR A 349 -9.31 -27.35 -17.14
N ASN A 350 -9.71 -28.02 -18.23
CA ASN A 350 -10.92 -27.70 -18.99
C ASN A 350 -12.17 -28.48 -18.54
N LYS A 351 -12.02 -29.50 -17.67
CA LYS A 351 -13.12 -30.42 -17.29
C LYS A 351 -14.36 -29.76 -16.66
N ASP A 352 -14.21 -28.59 -16.04
CA ASP A 352 -15.30 -27.89 -15.34
C ASP A 352 -15.69 -26.53 -15.96
N LYS A 353 -15.08 -26.11 -17.09
CA LYS A 353 -15.35 -24.78 -17.70
C LYS A 353 -15.27 -24.78 -19.23
N SER A 354 -16.42 -24.63 -19.88
CA SER A 354 -16.49 -23.91 -21.15
C SER A 354 -16.08 -22.44 -20.96
N VAL A 355 -15.64 -21.77 -22.03
CA VAL A 355 -15.49 -20.31 -22.02
C VAL A 355 -16.90 -19.72 -21.96
N VAL A 356 -17.32 -19.30 -20.78
CA VAL A 356 -18.56 -18.55 -20.59
C VAL A 356 -18.35 -17.17 -21.18
N VAL A 357 -18.92 -16.95 -22.37
CA VAL A 357 -18.90 -15.66 -23.04
C VAL A 357 -19.83 -14.70 -22.29
N ASP A 358 -19.26 -13.70 -21.63
CA ASP A 358 -20.02 -12.60 -21.06
C ASP A 358 -20.34 -11.60 -22.19
N THR A 359 -21.49 -11.79 -22.84
CA THR A 359 -21.94 -10.92 -23.93
C THR A 359 -22.14 -9.48 -23.47
N VAL A 360 -22.46 -9.27 -22.19
CA VAL A 360 -22.69 -7.94 -21.60
C VAL A 360 -21.36 -7.19 -21.42
N GLU A 361 -20.29 -7.89 -21.04
CA GLU A 361 -18.92 -7.33 -21.05
C GLU A 361 -18.54 -6.87 -22.48
N LEU A 362 -18.80 -7.70 -23.49
CA LEU A 362 -18.46 -7.41 -24.89
C LEU A 362 -19.23 -6.20 -25.44
N GLU A 363 -20.54 -6.14 -25.25
CA GLU A 363 -21.35 -5.01 -25.74
C GLU A 363 -21.04 -3.71 -25.02
N ARG A 364 -20.83 -3.76 -23.69
CA ARG A 364 -20.41 -2.58 -22.91
C ARG A 364 -19.07 -2.03 -23.39
N ASN A 365 -18.10 -2.91 -23.65
CA ASN A 365 -16.77 -2.49 -24.11
C ASN A 365 -16.80 -2.01 -25.56
N LYS A 366 -17.57 -2.67 -26.45
CA LYS A 366 -17.86 -2.19 -27.81
C LYS A 366 -18.43 -0.77 -27.79
N ASN A 367 -19.47 -0.53 -26.99
CA ASN A 367 -20.13 0.77 -26.92
C ASN A 367 -19.19 1.86 -26.39
N ARG A 368 -18.40 1.57 -25.35
CA ARG A 368 -17.37 2.50 -24.82
C ARG A 368 -16.29 2.86 -25.85
N ILE A 369 -15.80 1.89 -26.63
CA ILE A 369 -14.82 2.14 -27.71
C ILE A 369 -15.41 3.08 -28.77
N VAL A 370 -16.66 2.85 -29.18
CA VAL A 370 -17.37 3.70 -30.15
C VAL A 370 -17.60 5.10 -29.59
N GLU A 371 -18.12 5.21 -28.36
CA GLU A 371 -18.40 6.48 -27.69
C GLU A 371 -17.13 7.35 -27.56
N THR A 372 -16.03 6.78 -27.06
CA THR A 372 -14.77 7.50 -26.91
C THR A 372 -14.18 7.90 -28.25
N LEU A 373 -14.12 7.02 -29.26
CA LEU A 373 -13.60 7.42 -30.58
C LEU A 373 -14.44 8.52 -31.24
N ASN A 374 -15.77 8.48 -31.08
CA ASN A 374 -16.66 9.56 -31.53
C ASN A 374 -16.41 10.89 -30.80
N GLN A 375 -16.14 10.88 -29.49
CA GLN A 375 -15.82 12.10 -28.71
C GLN A 375 -14.58 12.84 -29.22
N TYR A 376 -13.58 12.12 -29.74
CA TYR A 376 -12.40 12.72 -30.39
C TYR A 376 -12.60 12.98 -31.89
N GLY A 377 -13.81 12.84 -32.41
CA GLY A 377 -14.13 13.02 -33.84
C GLY A 377 -13.47 11.97 -34.73
N ILE A 378 -13.72 10.68 -34.44
CA ILE A 378 -13.27 9.53 -35.22
C ILE A 378 -14.44 8.55 -35.38
N GLY A 379 -15.23 8.73 -36.44
CA GLY A 379 -16.34 7.84 -36.77
C GLY A 379 -15.89 6.42 -37.14
N ILE A 380 -16.75 5.45 -36.90
CA ILE A 380 -16.48 4.00 -37.05
C ILE A 380 -17.57 3.37 -37.92
N ALA A 381 -17.20 2.95 -39.13
CA ALA A 381 -18.10 2.29 -40.06
C ALA A 381 -18.47 0.86 -39.64
N LYS A 382 -17.59 0.15 -38.90
CA LYS A 382 -17.85 -1.20 -38.37
C LYS A 382 -16.96 -1.57 -37.19
N ILE A 383 -17.46 -2.37 -36.26
CA ILE A 383 -16.71 -2.99 -35.16
C ILE A 383 -17.12 -4.47 -34.99
N ASN A 384 -16.14 -5.37 -34.99
CA ASN A 384 -16.30 -6.81 -34.70
C ASN A 384 -15.49 -7.18 -33.45
N ALA A 385 -15.93 -8.17 -32.66
CA ALA A 385 -15.17 -8.67 -31.50
C ALA A 385 -14.77 -10.15 -31.67
N THR A 386 -13.49 -10.47 -31.48
CA THR A 386 -12.95 -11.84 -31.45
C THR A 386 -12.46 -12.18 -30.05
N ILE A 387 -13.07 -13.19 -29.42
CA ILE A 387 -12.84 -13.52 -28.01
C ILE A 387 -11.67 -14.50 -27.87
N GLY A 388 -10.58 -14.04 -27.26
CA GLY A 388 -9.45 -14.87 -26.88
C GLY A 388 -9.50 -15.34 -25.43
N PRO A 389 -8.58 -16.22 -25.01
CA PRO A 389 -8.55 -16.76 -23.64
C PRO A 389 -8.20 -15.69 -22.58
N THR A 390 -7.41 -14.68 -22.93
CA THR A 390 -6.89 -13.65 -22.02
C THR A 390 -7.31 -12.22 -22.40
N VAL A 391 -7.53 -11.98 -23.69
CA VAL A 391 -7.89 -10.70 -24.29
C VAL A 391 -9.01 -10.90 -25.31
N THR A 392 -9.76 -9.84 -25.59
CA THR A 392 -10.67 -9.75 -26.73
C THR A 392 -10.12 -8.74 -27.71
N LEU A 393 -10.05 -9.12 -28.99
CA LEU A 393 -9.66 -8.23 -30.08
C LEU A 393 -10.91 -7.58 -30.68
N TYR A 394 -11.00 -6.26 -30.59
CA TYR A 394 -12.01 -5.47 -31.30
C TYR A 394 -11.41 -4.98 -32.62
N GLU A 395 -11.87 -5.53 -33.74
CA GLU A 395 -11.48 -5.09 -35.08
C GLU A 395 -12.41 -3.98 -35.54
N ILE A 396 -11.89 -2.76 -35.66
CA ILE A 396 -12.62 -1.56 -36.10
C ILE A 396 -12.25 -1.16 -37.54
N VAL A 397 -13.24 -0.62 -38.25
CA VAL A 397 -13.10 0.05 -39.55
C VAL A 397 -13.37 1.54 -39.32
N PRO A 398 -12.36 2.42 -39.32
CA PRO A 398 -12.58 3.85 -39.19
C PRO A 398 -13.20 4.44 -40.47
N GLU A 399 -13.92 5.55 -40.34
CA GLU A 399 -14.38 6.33 -41.49
C GLU A 399 -13.24 7.05 -42.21
N ALA A 400 -13.45 7.36 -43.49
CA ALA A 400 -12.45 7.95 -44.37
C ALA A 400 -11.91 9.30 -43.85
N GLY A 401 -10.64 9.58 -44.13
CA GLY A 401 -9.94 10.80 -43.70
C GLY A 401 -9.29 10.73 -42.32
N ASN A 402 -9.66 9.77 -41.46
CA ASN A 402 -9.05 9.60 -40.14
C ASN A 402 -7.60 9.10 -40.21
N ARG A 403 -6.64 9.89 -39.72
CA ARG A 403 -5.22 9.49 -39.64
C ARG A 403 -5.02 8.40 -38.59
N ILE A 404 -4.37 7.29 -38.98
CA ILE A 404 -4.06 6.16 -38.09
C ILE A 404 -3.31 6.58 -36.81
N SER A 405 -2.41 7.56 -36.91
CA SER A 405 -1.69 8.10 -35.74
C SER A 405 -2.61 8.78 -34.71
N LYS A 406 -3.73 9.39 -35.14
CA LYS A 406 -4.73 9.97 -34.23
C LYS A 406 -5.33 8.88 -33.33
N ILE A 407 -5.73 7.75 -33.93
CA ILE A 407 -6.30 6.60 -33.20
C ILE A 407 -5.26 5.97 -32.27
N LYS A 408 -4.02 5.80 -32.74
CA LYS A 408 -2.93 5.20 -31.94
C LYS A 408 -2.55 6.06 -30.72
N ASN A 409 -2.68 7.38 -30.81
CA ASN A 409 -2.39 8.28 -29.69
C ASN A 409 -3.47 8.27 -28.60
N LEU A 410 -4.68 7.75 -28.88
CA LEU A 410 -5.79 7.61 -27.92
C LEU A 410 -5.72 6.29 -27.11
N GLU A 411 -4.58 5.58 -27.11
CA GLU A 411 -4.41 4.30 -26.42
C GLU A 411 -4.71 4.41 -24.91
N ASP A 412 -4.15 5.42 -24.25
CA ASP A 412 -4.36 5.66 -22.81
C ASP A 412 -5.79 6.16 -22.50
N ASP A 413 -6.36 7.02 -23.35
CA ASP A 413 -7.73 7.54 -23.20
C ASP A 413 -8.80 6.44 -23.36
N ILE A 414 -8.64 5.56 -24.35
CA ILE A 414 -9.54 4.42 -24.57
C ILE A 414 -9.35 3.38 -23.44
N ALA A 415 -8.14 3.21 -22.92
CA ALA A 415 -7.89 2.35 -21.76
C ALA A 415 -8.58 2.90 -20.48
N LEU A 416 -8.52 4.22 -20.27
CA LEU A 416 -9.20 4.92 -19.18
C LEU A 416 -10.74 4.77 -19.28
N SER A 417 -11.29 5.04 -20.47
CA SER A 417 -12.71 4.84 -20.78
C SER A 417 -13.17 3.41 -20.50
N LEU A 418 -12.46 2.40 -21.01
CA LEU A 418 -12.72 0.98 -20.75
C LEU A 418 -12.49 0.59 -19.29
N SER A 419 -11.76 1.40 -18.51
CA SER A 419 -11.36 1.11 -17.13
C SER A 419 -10.39 -0.09 -17.03
N ALA A 420 -9.58 -0.28 -18.09
CA ALA A 420 -8.63 -1.38 -18.24
C ALA A 420 -7.27 -1.07 -17.56
N LEU A 421 -6.46 -2.10 -17.32
CA LEU A 421 -5.08 -1.95 -16.84
C LEU A 421 -4.12 -1.40 -17.92
N GLY A 422 -4.61 -1.27 -19.15
CA GLY A 422 -3.91 -0.96 -20.39
C GLY A 422 -4.60 -1.70 -21.54
N ILE A 423 -4.49 -1.19 -22.77
CA ILE A 423 -4.92 -1.85 -24.01
C ILE A 423 -3.75 -1.87 -24.99
N ARG A 424 -3.91 -2.50 -26.16
CA ARG A 424 -2.91 -2.45 -27.23
C ARG A 424 -3.57 -2.21 -28.59
N ILE A 425 -3.14 -1.16 -29.29
CA ILE A 425 -3.67 -0.79 -30.60
C ILE A 425 -2.75 -1.31 -31.73
N ILE A 426 -3.28 -2.22 -32.55
CA ILE A 426 -2.66 -2.77 -33.76
C ILE A 426 -3.21 -2.02 -34.96
N ALA A 427 -2.45 -1.07 -35.51
CA ALA A 427 -2.93 -0.21 -36.60
C ALA A 427 -1.87 -0.05 -37.72
N PRO A 428 -2.15 -0.48 -38.97
CA PRO A 428 -3.25 -1.38 -39.37
C PRO A 428 -2.99 -2.84 -38.96
N ILE A 429 -4.02 -3.68 -38.97
CA ILE A 429 -3.87 -5.15 -38.95
C ILE A 429 -3.35 -5.60 -40.33
N PRO A 430 -2.20 -6.31 -40.41
CA PRO A 430 -1.66 -6.81 -41.67
C PRO A 430 -2.67 -7.66 -42.46
N GLY A 431 -2.83 -7.37 -43.74
CA GLY A 431 -3.74 -8.10 -44.64
C GLY A 431 -5.24 -7.86 -44.44
N LYS A 432 -5.67 -7.09 -43.43
CA LYS A 432 -7.10 -6.76 -43.21
C LYS A 432 -7.49 -5.31 -43.50
N GLY A 433 -6.56 -4.36 -43.43
CA GLY A 433 -6.85 -2.93 -43.58
C GLY A 433 -7.65 -2.30 -42.43
N THR A 434 -7.99 -3.09 -41.41
CA THR A 434 -8.69 -2.68 -40.19
C THR A 434 -7.71 -2.27 -39.09
N ILE A 435 -8.22 -1.76 -37.97
CA ILE A 435 -7.44 -1.50 -36.74
C ILE A 435 -7.92 -2.47 -35.67
N GLY A 436 -6.99 -3.05 -34.92
CA GLY A 436 -7.28 -3.94 -33.79
C GLY A 436 -7.07 -3.24 -32.46
N ILE A 437 -8.02 -3.34 -31.54
CA ILE A 437 -7.88 -2.93 -30.14
C ILE A 437 -7.95 -4.19 -29.28
N GLU A 438 -6.82 -4.61 -28.72
CA GLU A 438 -6.76 -5.72 -27.77
C GLU A 438 -7.10 -5.21 -26.37
N VAL A 439 -8.20 -5.71 -25.79
CA VAL A 439 -8.67 -5.36 -24.44
C VAL A 439 -8.52 -6.56 -23.51
N PRO A 440 -7.99 -6.39 -22.28
CA PRO A 440 -7.99 -7.43 -21.25
C PRO A 440 -9.40 -7.94 -20.93
N ASN A 441 -9.60 -9.27 -20.91
CA ASN A 441 -10.86 -9.84 -20.40
C ASN A 441 -10.91 -9.70 -18.87
N SER A 442 -12.08 -9.40 -18.29
CA SER A 442 -12.26 -9.33 -16.82
C SER A 442 -11.97 -10.66 -16.12
N ASN A 443 -12.19 -11.79 -16.80
CA ASN A 443 -11.95 -13.15 -16.30
C ASN A 443 -10.98 -13.91 -17.24
N PRO A 444 -9.66 -13.64 -17.20
CA PRO A 444 -8.70 -14.30 -18.07
C PRO A 444 -8.55 -15.79 -17.73
N THR A 445 -8.52 -16.64 -18.77
CA THR A 445 -8.41 -18.10 -18.66
C THR A 445 -6.97 -18.57 -18.87
N VAL A 446 -6.58 -19.65 -18.18
CA VAL A 446 -5.25 -20.25 -18.34
C VAL A 446 -5.28 -21.21 -19.52
N VAL A 447 -4.41 -20.99 -20.52
CA VAL A 447 -4.18 -21.96 -21.61
C VAL A 447 -3.36 -23.14 -21.06
N PRO A 448 -3.89 -24.37 -21.03
CA PRO A 448 -3.19 -25.52 -20.45
C PRO A 448 -2.32 -26.24 -21.48
N MET A 449 -1.10 -26.66 -21.10
CA MET A 449 -0.17 -27.32 -22.03
C MET A 449 -0.75 -28.62 -22.61
N ARG A 450 -1.58 -29.35 -21.85
CA ARG A 450 -2.31 -30.53 -22.36
C ARG A 450 -3.14 -30.19 -23.60
N GLY A 451 -3.93 -29.11 -23.57
CA GLY A 451 -4.79 -28.70 -24.68
C GLY A 451 -4.03 -28.13 -25.89
N VAL A 452 -2.77 -27.73 -25.69
CA VAL A 452 -1.85 -27.27 -26.72
C VAL A 452 -1.21 -28.47 -27.42
N ILE A 453 -0.57 -29.37 -26.66
CA ILE A 453 0.10 -30.57 -27.18
C ILE A 453 -0.90 -31.56 -27.78
N ALA A 454 -2.08 -31.76 -27.18
CA ALA A 454 -3.12 -32.66 -27.70
C ALA A 454 -3.85 -32.11 -28.94
N SER A 455 -3.54 -30.89 -29.41
CA SER A 455 -4.21 -30.32 -30.58
C SER A 455 -3.70 -30.94 -31.88
N LYS A 456 -4.62 -31.13 -32.85
CA LYS A 456 -4.34 -31.73 -34.17
C LYS A 456 -3.13 -31.08 -34.87
N LYS A 457 -3.04 -29.75 -34.81
CA LYS A 457 -1.96 -28.90 -35.36
C LYS A 457 -0.57 -29.16 -34.76
N PHE A 458 -0.48 -29.82 -33.60
CA PHE A 458 0.78 -30.28 -33.01
C PHE A 458 1.03 -31.78 -33.25
N GLN A 459 0.01 -32.61 -33.05
CA GLN A 459 0.12 -34.07 -33.24
C GLN A 459 0.48 -34.44 -34.69
N GLU A 460 -0.13 -33.78 -35.67
CA GLU A 460 0.03 -34.07 -37.10
C GLU A 460 1.03 -33.14 -37.81
N CYS A 461 1.89 -32.38 -37.10
CA CYS A 461 2.88 -31.53 -37.76
C CYS A 461 4.14 -32.29 -38.21
N ASP A 462 4.54 -32.09 -39.48
CA ASP A 462 5.76 -32.62 -40.10
C ASP A 462 6.99 -31.72 -39.90
N MET A 463 7.05 -31.00 -38.76
CA MET A 463 8.12 -30.07 -38.43
C MET A 463 9.35 -30.80 -37.87
N GLU A 464 10.54 -30.23 -38.10
CA GLU A 464 11.78 -30.88 -37.62
C GLU A 464 12.01 -30.64 -36.13
N LEU A 465 11.72 -29.45 -35.61
CA LEU A 465 11.78 -29.14 -34.18
C LEU A 465 10.54 -28.31 -33.76
N PRO A 466 9.35 -28.94 -33.69
CA PRO A 466 8.11 -28.23 -33.37
C PRO A 466 8.06 -27.76 -31.92
N ILE A 467 7.87 -26.45 -31.77
CA ILE A 467 7.62 -25.74 -30.52
C ILE A 467 6.16 -25.30 -30.50
N ALA A 468 5.45 -25.61 -29.43
CA ALA A 468 4.10 -25.11 -29.20
C ALA A 468 4.11 -24.03 -28.10
N PHE A 469 4.04 -22.77 -28.50
CA PHE A 469 4.10 -21.63 -27.57
C PHE A 469 2.80 -21.41 -26.77
N GLY A 470 1.68 -21.94 -27.26
CA GLY A 470 0.37 -21.78 -26.62
C GLY A 470 -0.74 -21.55 -27.62
N LYS A 471 -1.58 -20.54 -27.36
CA LYS A 471 -2.69 -20.13 -28.22
C LYS A 471 -2.62 -18.65 -28.60
N THR A 472 -3.14 -18.33 -29.78
CA THR A 472 -3.29 -16.95 -30.28
C THR A 472 -4.50 -16.25 -29.61
N ILE A 473 -4.62 -14.94 -29.87
CA ILE A 473 -5.82 -14.16 -29.52
C ILE A 473 -7.10 -14.72 -30.15
N SER A 474 -7.01 -15.39 -31.30
CA SER A 474 -8.12 -16.11 -31.95
C SER A 474 -8.36 -17.53 -31.39
N ASN A 475 -7.79 -17.87 -30.23
CA ASN A 475 -7.93 -19.18 -29.55
C ASN A 475 -7.35 -20.39 -30.34
N GLU A 476 -6.65 -20.17 -31.47
CA GLU A 476 -5.94 -21.21 -32.22
C GLU A 476 -4.63 -21.63 -31.54
N THR A 477 -4.21 -22.89 -31.67
CA THR A 477 -2.85 -23.27 -31.25
C THR A 477 -1.80 -22.63 -32.16
N PHE A 478 -0.75 -22.05 -31.56
CA PHE A 478 0.44 -21.60 -32.28
C PHE A 478 1.56 -22.63 -32.11
N VAL A 479 1.94 -23.25 -33.23
CA VAL A 479 3.02 -24.25 -33.34
C VAL A 479 3.97 -23.76 -34.43
N ALA A 480 5.28 -23.82 -34.17
CA ALA A 480 6.30 -23.26 -35.04
C ALA A 480 7.60 -24.08 -34.99
N ASP A 481 8.43 -24.03 -36.04
CA ASP A 481 9.57 -24.95 -36.22
C ASP A 481 10.93 -24.27 -35.95
N LEU A 482 11.64 -24.72 -34.91
CA LEU A 482 12.96 -24.20 -34.55
C LEU A 482 14.01 -24.46 -35.64
N ALA A 483 13.86 -25.50 -36.48
CA ALA A 483 14.78 -25.71 -37.60
C ALA A 483 14.65 -24.62 -38.69
N LYS A 484 13.47 -23.97 -38.77
CA LYS A 484 13.19 -22.86 -39.70
C LYS A 484 13.52 -21.50 -39.08
N MET A 485 13.41 -21.38 -37.76
CA MET A 485 13.80 -20.23 -36.95
C MET A 485 15.02 -20.60 -36.10
N PRO A 486 16.22 -20.64 -36.71
CA PRO A 486 17.32 -21.50 -36.27
C PRO A 486 17.85 -21.20 -34.86
N HIS A 487 17.74 -19.94 -34.44
CA HIS A 487 18.20 -19.46 -33.13
C HIS A 487 17.13 -18.50 -32.57
N LEU A 488 16.76 -18.72 -31.30
CA LEU A 488 15.64 -18.09 -30.61
C LEU A 488 16.11 -17.30 -29.40
N LEU A 489 15.88 -15.99 -29.39
CA LEU A 489 16.10 -15.13 -28.24
C LEU A 489 14.81 -14.98 -27.43
N MET A 490 14.86 -15.27 -26.14
CA MET A 490 13.73 -15.14 -25.21
C MET A 490 14.03 -14.13 -24.11
N ALA A 491 13.13 -13.19 -23.84
CA ALA A 491 13.37 -12.19 -22.81
C ALA A 491 12.09 -11.70 -22.13
N GLY A 492 12.20 -11.26 -20.88
CA GLY A 492 11.09 -10.68 -20.12
C GLY A 492 11.40 -10.53 -18.64
N ALA A 493 10.71 -9.63 -17.94
CA ALA A 493 10.98 -9.37 -16.54
C ALA A 493 10.65 -10.59 -15.64
N THR A 494 11.29 -10.65 -14.47
CA THR A 494 11.09 -11.72 -13.47
C THR A 494 9.60 -11.92 -13.14
N GLY A 495 9.18 -13.18 -13.05
CA GLY A 495 7.78 -13.57 -12.80
C GLY A 495 6.82 -13.47 -14.00
N GLN A 496 7.22 -12.83 -15.11
CA GLN A 496 6.31 -12.59 -16.25
C GLN A 496 6.11 -13.79 -17.20
N GLY A 497 6.69 -14.96 -16.85
CA GLY A 497 6.44 -16.22 -17.55
C GLY A 497 7.60 -16.77 -18.39
N LYS A 498 8.77 -16.09 -18.45
CA LYS A 498 9.97 -16.53 -19.20
C LYS A 498 10.26 -18.01 -19.01
N SER A 499 10.49 -18.44 -17.77
CA SER A 499 10.85 -19.83 -17.45
C SER A 499 9.73 -20.83 -17.74
N VAL A 500 8.45 -20.43 -17.61
CA VAL A 500 7.30 -21.25 -18.00
C VAL A 500 7.26 -21.44 -19.52
N GLY A 501 7.61 -20.41 -20.28
CA GLY A 501 7.80 -20.48 -21.73
C GLY A 501 8.95 -21.40 -22.14
N LEU A 502 10.10 -21.28 -21.46
CA LEU A 502 11.28 -22.14 -21.69
C LEU A 502 10.94 -23.63 -21.44
N ASN A 503 10.28 -23.92 -20.31
CA ASN A 503 9.78 -25.26 -19.99
C ASN A 503 8.74 -25.76 -21.02
N ALA A 504 7.87 -24.89 -21.56
CA ALA A 504 6.92 -25.25 -22.61
C ALA A 504 7.62 -25.61 -23.94
N ILE A 505 8.73 -24.94 -24.29
CA ILE A 505 9.55 -25.29 -25.45
C ILE A 505 10.17 -26.68 -25.27
N ILE A 506 10.89 -26.90 -24.16
CA ILE A 506 11.55 -28.19 -23.89
C ILE A 506 10.49 -29.32 -23.84
N THR A 507 9.35 -29.09 -23.19
CA THR A 507 8.24 -30.05 -23.14
C THR A 507 7.68 -30.35 -24.53
N SER A 508 7.53 -29.36 -25.41
CA SER A 508 7.05 -29.59 -26.80
C SER A 508 7.96 -30.59 -27.52
N LEU A 509 9.27 -30.37 -27.46
CA LEU A 509 10.26 -31.22 -28.13
C LEU A 509 10.29 -32.64 -27.53
N LEU A 510 10.26 -32.78 -26.20
CA LEU A 510 10.22 -34.08 -25.49
C LEU A 510 8.96 -34.91 -25.80
N TYR A 511 7.84 -34.27 -26.17
CA TYR A 511 6.60 -34.94 -26.57
C TYR A 511 6.54 -35.33 -28.07
N LYS A 512 7.57 -35.02 -28.87
CA LYS A 512 7.54 -35.26 -30.34
C LYS A 512 8.81 -35.91 -30.92
N LYS A 513 10.00 -35.66 -30.37
CA LYS A 513 11.29 -36.08 -30.96
C LYS A 513 11.97 -37.14 -30.12
N HIS A 514 12.52 -38.17 -30.77
CA HIS A 514 13.18 -39.29 -30.08
C HIS A 514 14.54 -38.89 -29.49
N PRO A 515 15.06 -39.54 -28.42
CA PRO A 515 16.38 -39.23 -27.88
C PRO A 515 17.55 -39.53 -28.84
N SER A 516 17.32 -40.32 -29.90
CA SER A 516 18.27 -40.52 -31.02
C SER A 516 18.20 -39.41 -32.09
N GLU A 517 17.13 -38.62 -32.11
CA GLU A 517 16.88 -37.57 -33.09
C GLU A 517 17.22 -36.17 -32.55
N LEU A 518 17.23 -36.02 -31.22
CA LEU A 518 17.41 -34.75 -30.51
C LEU A 518 18.24 -34.93 -29.24
N LYS A 519 19.24 -34.05 -29.06
CA LYS A 519 19.99 -33.85 -27.81
C LYS A 519 19.86 -32.40 -27.34
N PHE A 520 19.88 -32.19 -26.03
CA PHE A 520 19.96 -30.88 -25.40
C PHE A 520 21.33 -30.66 -24.77
N VAL A 521 21.82 -29.42 -24.83
CA VAL A 521 22.87 -28.92 -23.93
C VAL A 521 22.21 -27.86 -23.06
N LEU A 522 22.27 -27.99 -21.74
CA LEU A 522 21.54 -27.12 -20.81
C LEU A 522 22.51 -26.30 -19.95
N VAL A 523 22.32 -24.98 -19.91
CA VAL A 523 23.13 -24.04 -19.13
C VAL A 523 22.23 -23.26 -18.17
N ASP A 524 22.48 -23.43 -16.87
CA ASP A 524 21.76 -22.79 -15.77
C ASP A 524 22.76 -22.27 -14.73
N PRO A 525 23.20 -21.01 -14.84
CA PRO A 525 24.14 -20.41 -13.88
C PRO A 525 23.50 -20.15 -12.50
N LYS A 526 22.18 -20.32 -12.35
CA LYS A 526 21.45 -20.11 -11.09
C LYS A 526 21.15 -21.41 -10.33
N LYS A 527 21.24 -22.56 -11.00
CA LYS A 527 20.83 -23.90 -10.50
C LYS A 527 19.35 -24.00 -10.06
N VAL A 528 18.45 -23.23 -10.66
CA VAL A 528 17.03 -23.15 -10.24
C VAL A 528 16.06 -23.73 -11.27
N GLU A 529 16.21 -23.41 -12.55
CA GLU A 529 15.14 -23.54 -13.54
C GLU A 529 15.31 -24.78 -14.42
N LEU A 530 16.54 -25.16 -14.77
CA LEU A 530 16.81 -26.33 -15.62
C LEU A 530 17.25 -27.56 -14.84
N THR A 531 17.70 -27.44 -13.59
CA THR A 531 18.15 -28.55 -12.72
C THR A 531 17.14 -29.70 -12.62
N LEU A 532 15.84 -29.41 -12.79
CA LEU A 532 14.77 -30.41 -12.84
C LEU A 532 14.91 -31.43 -14.00
N TYR A 533 15.63 -31.08 -15.06
CA TYR A 533 15.92 -31.94 -16.21
C TYR A 533 17.09 -32.92 -16.01
N ASN A 534 17.80 -32.91 -14.86
CA ASN A 534 18.82 -33.93 -14.56
C ASN A 534 18.30 -35.37 -14.71
N LYS A 535 16.98 -35.60 -14.49
CA LYS A 535 16.35 -36.91 -14.65
C LYS A 535 16.32 -37.44 -16.10
N ILE A 536 16.53 -36.60 -17.12
CA ILE A 536 16.59 -37.01 -18.53
C ILE A 536 18.02 -37.11 -19.08
N GLU A 537 19.06 -36.95 -18.23
CA GLU A 537 20.49 -37.03 -18.58
C GLU A 537 20.80 -38.19 -19.53
N ARG A 538 20.49 -39.43 -19.10
CA ARG A 538 20.84 -40.68 -19.81
C ARG A 538 20.24 -40.83 -21.21
N HIS A 539 19.28 -40.00 -21.59
CA HIS A 539 18.56 -40.12 -22.85
C HIS A 539 18.80 -38.90 -23.75
N TYR A 540 18.57 -37.70 -23.21
CA TYR A 540 18.44 -36.47 -23.99
C TYR A 540 19.57 -35.47 -23.79
N LEU A 541 20.36 -35.52 -22.71
CA LEU A 541 21.41 -34.51 -22.49
C LEU A 541 22.72 -34.93 -23.18
N ALA A 542 23.36 -33.99 -23.86
CA ALA A 542 24.74 -34.10 -24.31
C ALA A 542 25.66 -33.49 -23.24
N LYS A 543 26.80 -34.14 -22.99
CA LYS A 543 27.65 -33.92 -21.81
C LYS A 543 29.12 -34.08 -22.21
N LEU A 544 29.99 -33.19 -21.76
CA LEU A 544 31.44 -33.32 -21.92
C LEU A 544 31.97 -34.49 -21.07
N PRO A 545 32.95 -35.28 -21.56
CA PRO A 545 33.44 -36.47 -20.85
C PRO A 545 33.98 -36.17 -19.45
N ASP A 546 34.64 -35.02 -19.28
CA ASP A 546 35.29 -34.61 -18.02
C ASP A 546 34.36 -33.83 -17.07
N SER A 547 33.04 -33.82 -17.32
CA SER A 547 32.06 -33.17 -16.44
C SER A 547 31.32 -34.18 -15.57
N GLU A 548 31.21 -33.91 -14.26
CA GLU A 548 30.38 -34.70 -13.35
C GLU A 548 28.88 -34.42 -13.58
N GLU A 549 28.48 -33.15 -13.68
CA GLU A 549 27.10 -32.71 -13.95
C GLU A 549 26.85 -32.60 -15.47
N ALA A 550 25.64 -32.96 -15.92
CA ALA A 550 25.20 -32.80 -17.32
C ALA A 550 24.58 -31.43 -17.64
N ILE A 551 24.12 -30.70 -16.61
CA ILE A 551 23.63 -29.34 -16.73
C ILE A 551 24.74 -28.42 -16.24
N ILE A 552 25.11 -27.45 -17.06
CA ILE A 552 26.32 -26.67 -16.88
C ILE A 552 26.00 -25.40 -16.09
N THR A 553 26.66 -25.26 -14.94
CA THR A 553 26.42 -24.14 -13.99
C THR A 553 27.66 -23.28 -13.76
N ASP A 554 28.80 -23.67 -14.32
CA ASP A 554 30.11 -23.02 -14.15
C ASP A 554 30.50 -22.34 -15.46
N ASN A 555 30.80 -21.04 -15.41
CA ASN A 555 31.07 -20.22 -16.58
C ASN A 555 32.26 -20.72 -17.41
N ASN A 556 33.30 -21.28 -16.78
CA ASN A 556 34.45 -21.85 -17.50
C ASN A 556 34.04 -23.11 -18.26
N LYS A 557 33.19 -23.94 -17.66
CA LYS A 557 32.60 -25.12 -18.32
C LYS A 557 31.64 -24.71 -19.45
N VAL A 558 30.94 -23.57 -19.34
CA VAL A 558 30.14 -23.02 -20.45
C VAL A 558 31.03 -22.64 -21.63
N ILE A 559 32.12 -21.89 -21.42
CA ILE A 559 33.05 -21.49 -22.49
C ILE A 559 33.61 -22.74 -23.20
N ASN A 560 34.08 -23.73 -22.45
CA ASN A 560 34.58 -24.99 -23.02
C ASN A 560 33.50 -25.74 -23.83
N THR A 561 32.25 -25.74 -23.36
CA THR A 561 31.14 -26.37 -24.09
C THR A 561 30.77 -25.61 -25.36
N LEU A 562 30.76 -24.28 -25.35
CA LEU A 562 30.52 -23.47 -26.53
C LEU A 562 31.60 -23.67 -27.60
N ASN A 563 32.86 -23.77 -27.18
CA ASN A 563 33.98 -24.08 -28.08
C ASN A 563 33.90 -25.52 -28.62
N SER A 564 33.52 -26.49 -27.80
CA SER A 564 33.25 -27.87 -28.24
C SER A 564 32.10 -27.94 -29.27
N LEU A 565 31.02 -27.16 -29.08
CA LEU A 565 29.93 -27.05 -30.05
C LEU A 565 30.38 -26.38 -31.36
N CYS A 566 31.35 -25.48 -31.34
CA CYS A 566 31.96 -24.96 -32.57
C CYS A 566 32.74 -26.05 -33.32
N ILE A 567 33.45 -26.94 -32.62
CA ILE A 567 34.19 -28.06 -33.23
C ILE A 567 33.21 -29.09 -33.84
N GLU A 568 32.14 -29.45 -33.11
CA GLU A 568 31.05 -30.29 -33.61
C GLU A 568 30.39 -29.67 -34.86
N MET A 569 30.18 -28.34 -34.87
CA MET A 569 29.65 -27.61 -36.02
C MET A 569 30.56 -27.75 -37.25
N ASP A 570 31.88 -27.54 -37.08
CA ASP A 570 32.87 -27.63 -38.17
C ASP A 570 32.99 -29.07 -38.69
N GLN A 571 33.03 -30.07 -37.79
CA GLN A 571 33.05 -31.51 -38.16
C GLN A 571 31.81 -31.93 -38.95
N ARG A 572 30.62 -31.44 -38.56
CA ARG A 572 29.39 -31.67 -39.32
C ARG A 572 29.43 -31.02 -40.69
N TYR A 573 30.06 -29.85 -40.85
CA TYR A 573 30.22 -29.22 -42.17
C TYR A 573 31.09 -30.07 -43.10
N GLU A 574 32.19 -30.65 -42.62
CA GLU A 574 32.99 -31.60 -43.41
C GLU A 574 32.21 -32.89 -43.73
N MET A 575 31.40 -33.43 -42.80
CA MET A 575 30.51 -34.56 -43.10
C MET A 575 29.44 -34.21 -44.18
N LEU A 576 28.85 -33.01 -44.16
CA LEU A 576 27.90 -32.55 -45.19
C LEU A 576 28.58 -32.43 -46.57
N LYS A 577 29.80 -31.89 -46.59
CA LYS A 577 30.64 -31.70 -47.78
C LYS A 577 31.03 -33.04 -48.40
N LEU A 578 31.55 -33.99 -47.62
CA LEU A 578 31.87 -35.36 -48.06
C LEU A 578 30.64 -36.10 -48.59
N ALA A 579 29.48 -35.93 -47.93
CA ALA A 579 28.22 -36.53 -48.35
C ALA A 579 27.54 -35.79 -49.53
N MET A 580 28.15 -34.72 -50.08
CA MET A 580 27.59 -33.84 -51.12
C MET A 580 26.12 -33.44 -50.84
N VAL A 581 25.88 -32.75 -49.72
CA VAL A 581 24.57 -32.28 -49.26
C VAL A 581 24.67 -30.91 -48.58
N ARG A 582 23.58 -30.13 -48.59
CA ARG A 582 23.57 -28.74 -48.10
C ARG A 582 23.12 -28.61 -46.65
N ASN A 583 22.53 -29.65 -46.05
CA ASN A 583 22.01 -29.61 -44.69
C ASN A 583 21.84 -31.01 -44.07
N ILE A 584 21.72 -31.03 -42.74
CA ILE A 584 21.52 -32.23 -41.92
C ILE A 584 20.28 -33.05 -42.32
N LYS A 585 19.23 -32.45 -42.88
CA LYS A 585 18.04 -33.19 -43.31
C LYS A 585 18.33 -34.04 -44.54
N GLU A 586 18.92 -33.45 -45.58
CA GLU A 586 19.39 -34.19 -46.77
C GLU A 586 20.39 -35.28 -46.39
N TYR A 587 21.34 -34.96 -45.52
CA TYR A 587 22.34 -35.90 -44.99
C TYR A 587 21.69 -37.10 -44.29
N ASN A 588 20.82 -36.84 -43.31
CA ASN A 588 20.13 -37.88 -42.56
C ASN A 588 19.18 -38.69 -43.44
N THR A 589 18.59 -38.10 -44.50
CA THR A 589 17.84 -38.86 -45.50
C THR A 589 18.75 -39.81 -46.27
N LYS A 590 19.89 -39.35 -46.82
CA LYS A 590 20.88 -40.25 -47.46
C LYS A 590 21.35 -41.36 -46.52
N PHE A 591 21.55 -41.06 -45.23
CA PHE A 591 21.95 -42.04 -44.22
C PHE A 591 20.86 -43.09 -43.94
N LYS A 592 19.60 -42.67 -43.75
CA LYS A 592 18.45 -43.58 -43.60
C LYS A 592 18.25 -44.47 -44.82
N GLU A 593 18.51 -43.93 -46.01
CA GLU A 593 18.52 -44.66 -47.28
C GLU A 593 19.78 -45.50 -47.52
N ARG A 594 20.70 -45.60 -46.54
CA ARG A 594 21.98 -46.35 -46.62
C ARG A 594 22.89 -45.95 -47.79
N LYS A 595 22.76 -44.71 -48.27
CA LYS A 595 23.58 -44.13 -49.36
C LYS A 595 24.91 -43.51 -48.88
N LEU A 596 25.21 -43.61 -47.59
CA LEU A 596 26.46 -43.17 -46.96
C LEU A 596 27.05 -44.36 -46.19
N ASN A 597 28.33 -44.69 -46.41
CA ASN A 597 29.00 -45.79 -45.72
C ASN A 597 29.46 -45.35 -44.31
N PRO A 598 29.07 -46.02 -43.21
CA PRO A 598 29.59 -45.72 -41.89
C PRO A 598 31.09 -45.92 -41.73
N GLU A 599 31.72 -46.81 -42.50
CA GLU A 599 33.17 -47.03 -42.48
C GLU A 599 33.96 -45.80 -42.97
N ASN A 600 33.34 -44.96 -43.79
CA ASN A 600 33.89 -43.68 -44.26
C ASN A 600 33.67 -42.54 -43.22
N GLY A 601 33.34 -42.86 -41.97
CA GLY A 601 33.13 -41.90 -40.89
C GLY A 601 31.73 -41.26 -40.84
N HIS A 602 30.79 -41.71 -41.67
CA HIS A 602 29.41 -41.20 -41.63
C HIS A 602 28.60 -41.82 -40.47
N ALA A 603 27.96 -41.00 -39.66
CA ALA A 603 27.00 -41.43 -38.63
C ALA A 603 25.69 -40.65 -38.73
N PHE A 604 24.58 -41.20 -38.22
CA PHE A 604 23.31 -40.46 -38.12
C PHE A 604 23.46 -39.28 -37.15
N LEU A 605 23.09 -38.08 -37.59
CA LEU A 605 23.31 -36.85 -36.82
C LEU A 605 22.04 -36.42 -36.07
N PRO A 606 21.99 -36.44 -34.72
CA PRO A 606 20.90 -35.83 -33.98
C PRO A 606 20.94 -34.31 -34.07
N TYR A 607 19.79 -33.66 -34.02
CA TYR A 607 19.70 -32.22 -33.77
C TYR A 607 20.22 -31.92 -32.37
N ILE A 608 20.99 -30.83 -32.21
CA ILE A 608 21.44 -30.35 -30.90
C ILE A 608 20.74 -29.03 -30.59
N VAL A 609 20.11 -28.93 -29.43
CA VAL A 609 19.48 -27.70 -28.94
C VAL A 609 20.20 -27.23 -27.68
N LEU A 610 21.02 -26.18 -27.81
CA LEU A 610 21.62 -25.48 -26.68
C LEU A 610 20.56 -24.57 -26.04
N VAL A 611 20.35 -24.69 -24.74
CA VAL A 611 19.41 -23.87 -23.95
C VAL A 611 20.16 -23.17 -22.83
N VAL A 612 20.06 -21.85 -22.78
CA VAL A 612 20.66 -21.00 -21.76
C VAL A 612 19.53 -20.24 -21.05
N ASP A 613 19.28 -20.46 -19.76
CA ASP A 613 18.19 -19.74 -19.07
C ASP A 613 18.52 -18.26 -18.79
N GLU A 614 19.72 -17.96 -18.29
CA GLU A 614 20.12 -16.60 -17.93
C GLU A 614 21.45 -16.21 -18.59
N PHE A 615 21.36 -15.86 -19.86
CA PHE A 615 22.47 -15.35 -20.66
C PHE A 615 23.12 -14.09 -20.07
N ALA A 616 22.34 -13.27 -19.35
CA ALA A 616 22.83 -12.06 -18.69
C ALA A 616 23.97 -12.35 -17.70
N ASP A 617 23.85 -13.39 -16.87
CA ASP A 617 24.87 -13.70 -15.86
C ASP A 617 26.16 -14.24 -16.50
N LEU A 618 26.06 -14.90 -17.66
CA LEU A 618 27.23 -15.32 -18.44
C LEU A 618 27.97 -14.13 -19.05
N ILE A 619 27.26 -13.24 -19.75
CA ILE A 619 27.85 -12.05 -20.38
C ILE A 619 28.39 -11.07 -19.34
N MET A 620 27.71 -10.90 -18.20
CA MET A 620 28.19 -10.03 -17.12
C MET A 620 29.42 -10.59 -16.36
N THR A 621 29.78 -11.87 -16.56
CA THR A 621 30.97 -12.47 -15.92
C THR A 621 32.12 -12.74 -16.90
N ALA A 622 31.84 -13.24 -18.12
CA ALA A 622 32.83 -13.66 -19.12
C ALA A 622 32.82 -12.82 -20.41
N GLY A 623 31.82 -11.96 -20.60
CA GLY A 623 31.74 -11.03 -21.73
C GLY A 623 31.97 -11.67 -23.10
N LYS A 624 33.03 -11.21 -23.79
CA LYS A 624 33.36 -11.59 -25.17
C LYS A 624 33.65 -13.08 -25.36
N GLU A 625 34.15 -13.76 -24.33
CA GLU A 625 34.49 -15.20 -24.39
C GLU A 625 33.24 -16.09 -24.51
N VAL A 626 32.07 -15.57 -24.11
CA VAL A 626 30.76 -16.21 -24.30
C VAL A 626 30.03 -15.62 -25.51
N GLU A 627 30.13 -14.30 -25.73
CA GLU A 627 29.45 -13.63 -26.86
C GLU A 627 29.91 -14.16 -28.23
N LEU A 628 31.22 -14.29 -28.44
CA LEU A 628 31.78 -14.59 -29.76
C LEU A 628 31.53 -16.04 -30.23
N PRO A 629 31.66 -17.09 -29.40
CA PRO A 629 31.23 -18.44 -29.77
C PRO A 629 29.72 -18.54 -30.04
N ILE A 630 28.88 -17.86 -29.25
CA ILE A 630 27.42 -17.85 -29.46
C ILE A 630 27.06 -17.13 -30.77
N ALA A 631 27.74 -16.03 -31.10
CA ALA A 631 27.58 -15.36 -32.39
C ALA A 631 27.97 -16.27 -33.57
N ARG A 632 29.14 -16.93 -33.49
CA ARG A 632 29.61 -17.88 -34.53
C ARG A 632 28.63 -19.04 -34.74
N LEU A 633 28.16 -19.65 -33.65
CA LEU A 633 27.16 -20.72 -33.70
C LEU A 633 25.83 -20.25 -34.29
N ALA A 634 25.34 -19.07 -33.88
CA ALA A 634 24.09 -18.52 -34.39
C ALA A 634 24.17 -18.01 -35.85
N GLN A 635 25.38 -17.72 -36.35
CA GLN A 635 25.62 -17.36 -37.75
C GLN A 635 25.64 -18.58 -38.68
N LEU A 636 26.27 -19.68 -38.25
CA LEU A 636 26.61 -20.81 -39.14
C LEU A 636 25.85 -22.11 -38.84
N ALA A 637 25.47 -22.40 -37.60
CA ALA A 637 25.15 -23.77 -37.21
C ALA A 637 23.77 -24.30 -37.67
N ARG A 638 22.96 -23.43 -38.31
CA ARG A 638 21.65 -23.78 -38.91
C ARG A 638 21.69 -25.00 -39.83
N ALA A 639 22.68 -25.07 -40.74
CA ALA A 639 22.71 -26.14 -41.75
C ALA A 639 23.05 -27.51 -41.16
N VAL A 640 23.86 -27.52 -40.09
CA VAL A 640 24.32 -28.72 -39.37
C VAL A 640 23.40 -29.14 -38.21
N GLY A 641 22.25 -28.47 -38.05
CA GLY A 641 21.22 -28.84 -37.08
C GLY A 641 21.56 -28.56 -35.62
N ILE A 642 22.40 -27.57 -35.35
CA ILE A 642 22.65 -27.06 -33.99
C ILE A 642 21.87 -25.76 -33.84
N HIS A 643 21.00 -25.71 -32.84
CA HIS A 643 20.04 -24.65 -32.60
C HIS A 643 20.24 -24.05 -31.21
N LEU A 644 20.02 -22.74 -31.08
CA LEU A 644 20.31 -22.01 -29.84
C LEU A 644 19.02 -21.37 -29.31
N ILE A 645 18.70 -21.61 -28.04
CA ILE A 645 17.64 -20.95 -27.29
C ILE A 645 18.33 -20.18 -26.16
N VAL A 646 18.40 -18.85 -26.31
CA VAL A 646 19.09 -17.96 -25.38
C VAL A 646 18.05 -17.14 -24.66
N ALA A 647 17.95 -17.29 -23.33
CA ALA A 647 16.99 -16.60 -22.51
C ALA A 647 17.64 -15.58 -21.55
N THR A 648 16.90 -14.54 -21.16
CA THR A 648 17.36 -13.52 -20.19
C THR A 648 16.19 -12.87 -19.44
N GLN A 649 16.38 -12.57 -18.16
CA GLN A 649 15.51 -11.72 -17.34
C GLN A 649 15.95 -10.24 -17.34
N ARG A 650 17.14 -9.93 -17.89
CA ARG A 650 17.72 -8.58 -18.00
C ARG A 650 17.80 -8.14 -19.48
N PRO A 651 16.72 -7.58 -20.06
CA PRO A 651 16.70 -7.10 -21.45
C PRO A 651 17.39 -5.74 -21.64
N SER A 652 18.65 -5.63 -21.23
CA SER A 652 19.47 -4.43 -21.41
C SER A 652 20.35 -4.53 -22.67
N VAL A 653 20.72 -3.39 -23.24
CA VAL A 653 21.56 -3.32 -24.47
C VAL A 653 22.94 -3.98 -24.27
N ASN A 654 23.45 -3.99 -23.04
CA ASN A 654 24.72 -4.60 -22.67
C ASN A 654 24.65 -6.14 -22.61
N VAL A 655 23.44 -6.73 -22.58
CA VAL A 655 23.21 -8.18 -22.62
C VAL A 655 22.73 -8.60 -24.01
N ILE A 656 21.77 -7.86 -24.58
CA ILE A 656 21.23 -8.09 -25.91
C ILE A 656 21.92 -7.12 -26.88
N THR A 657 23.18 -7.42 -27.18
CA THR A 657 24.06 -6.60 -28.03
C THR A 657 23.61 -6.62 -29.50
N GLY A 658 24.15 -5.70 -30.31
CA GLY A 658 23.90 -5.70 -31.77
C GLY A 658 24.30 -7.00 -32.45
N ILE A 659 25.41 -7.63 -32.01
CA ILE A 659 25.92 -8.89 -32.55
C ILE A 659 24.94 -10.04 -32.26
N ILE A 660 24.40 -10.10 -31.04
CA ILE A 660 23.38 -11.08 -30.67
C ILE A 660 22.08 -10.83 -31.45
N LYS A 661 21.61 -9.58 -31.58
CA LYS A 661 20.38 -9.29 -32.34
C LYS A 661 20.47 -9.62 -33.83
N ALA A 662 21.64 -9.46 -34.44
CA ALA A 662 21.87 -9.79 -35.85
C ALA A 662 21.73 -11.30 -36.13
N ASN A 663 22.20 -12.16 -35.23
CA ASN A 663 22.21 -13.61 -35.43
C ASN A 663 21.01 -14.35 -34.82
N PHE A 664 20.19 -13.67 -34.00
CA PHE A 664 18.95 -14.21 -33.44
C PHE A 664 17.71 -13.52 -34.05
N PRO A 665 17.25 -13.94 -35.24
CA PRO A 665 16.11 -13.31 -35.93
C PRO A 665 14.76 -13.69 -35.32
N ALA A 666 14.64 -14.87 -34.69
CA ALA A 666 13.42 -15.27 -33.99
C ALA A 666 13.49 -14.82 -32.54
N ARG A 667 12.50 -14.05 -32.10
CA ARG A 667 12.52 -13.40 -30.77
C ARG A 667 11.16 -13.49 -30.09
N VAL A 668 11.16 -13.81 -28.80
CA VAL A 668 9.96 -13.95 -27.97
C VAL A 668 10.11 -13.08 -26.73
N ALA A 669 9.34 -12.00 -26.68
CA ALA A 669 9.24 -11.15 -25.51
C ALA A 669 8.03 -11.55 -24.65
N PHE A 670 8.29 -11.86 -23.37
CA PHE A 670 7.30 -11.81 -22.30
C PHE A 670 7.16 -10.35 -21.81
N ARG A 671 6.27 -10.10 -20.84
CA ARG A 671 6.09 -8.74 -20.33
C ARG A 671 7.41 -8.17 -19.80
N VAL A 672 7.71 -6.93 -20.17
CA VAL A 672 8.86 -6.16 -19.66
C VAL A 672 8.41 -4.94 -18.86
N THR A 673 9.37 -4.26 -18.24
CA THR A 673 9.17 -3.07 -17.39
C THR A 673 8.93 -1.78 -18.18
N SER A 674 9.54 -1.61 -19.35
CA SER A 674 9.50 -0.35 -20.10
C SER A 674 9.47 -0.51 -21.62
N LYS A 675 9.06 0.57 -22.31
CA LYS A 675 9.13 0.70 -23.79
C LYS A 675 10.58 0.62 -24.32
N ILE A 676 11.58 0.89 -23.47
CA ILE A 676 13.01 0.73 -23.80
C ILE A 676 13.35 -0.76 -23.83
N ASP A 677 13.04 -1.50 -22.76
CA ASP A 677 13.25 -2.96 -22.68
C ASP A 677 12.59 -3.70 -23.86
N SER A 678 11.38 -3.26 -24.26
CA SER A 678 10.67 -3.82 -25.41
C SER A 678 11.47 -3.63 -26.71
N ARG A 679 12.00 -2.42 -26.94
CA ARG A 679 12.85 -2.11 -28.10
C ARG A 679 14.17 -2.86 -28.06
N THR A 680 14.75 -3.09 -26.88
CA THR A 680 15.96 -3.91 -26.75
C THR A 680 15.75 -5.34 -27.28
N ILE A 681 14.57 -5.93 -27.09
CA ILE A 681 14.27 -7.30 -27.54
C ILE A 681 13.75 -7.31 -28.99
N LEU A 682 12.72 -6.52 -29.28
CA LEU A 682 11.91 -6.63 -30.50
C LEU A 682 12.24 -5.58 -31.57
N ASP A 683 13.16 -4.65 -31.29
CA ASP A 683 13.33 -3.39 -32.04
C ASP A 683 12.06 -2.50 -32.09
N ALA A 684 11.01 -2.87 -31.32
CA ALA A 684 9.70 -2.24 -31.28
C ALA A 684 9.12 -2.18 -29.85
N SER A 685 8.20 -1.26 -29.60
CA SER A 685 7.41 -1.17 -28.35
C SER A 685 6.23 -2.14 -28.34
N GLY A 686 5.74 -2.52 -27.15
CA GLY A 686 4.53 -3.32 -26.97
C GLY A 686 4.70 -4.55 -26.08
N ALA A 687 5.94 -5.00 -25.81
CA ALA A 687 6.18 -6.03 -24.79
C ALA A 687 5.90 -5.51 -23.36
N ASP A 688 5.98 -4.19 -23.16
CA ASP A 688 5.60 -3.49 -21.93
C ASP A 688 4.07 -3.49 -21.68
N GLN A 689 3.28 -3.52 -22.76
CA GLN A 689 1.81 -3.54 -22.72
C GLN A 689 1.25 -4.95 -22.38
N LEU A 690 2.00 -6.02 -22.66
CA LEU A 690 1.56 -7.42 -22.50
C LEU A 690 1.00 -7.72 -21.10
N ILE A 691 -0.12 -8.43 -21.01
CA ILE A 691 -0.74 -8.80 -19.73
C ILE A 691 0.16 -9.81 -18.99
N GLY A 692 0.82 -9.34 -17.94
CA GLY A 692 1.66 -10.16 -17.08
C GLY A 692 0.84 -11.08 -16.18
N LYS A 693 1.32 -12.30 -15.92
CA LYS A 693 0.74 -13.20 -14.92
C LYS A 693 1.14 -12.74 -13.50
N GLY A 694 0.60 -11.61 -13.07
CA GLY A 694 0.83 -11.08 -11.72
C GLY A 694 0.54 -12.14 -10.65
N GLU A 695 1.39 -12.21 -9.62
CA GLU A 695 1.41 -13.29 -8.62
C GLU A 695 0.04 -13.56 -8.01
N LEU A 696 -0.76 -12.51 -7.76
CA LEU A 696 -2.11 -12.63 -7.22
C LEU A 696 -3.06 -13.45 -8.11
N VAL A 697 -2.86 -13.42 -9.43
CA VAL A 697 -3.58 -14.24 -10.41
C VAL A 697 -3.05 -15.68 -10.40
N ALA A 698 -1.74 -15.87 -10.29
CA ALA A 698 -1.14 -17.19 -10.13
C ALA A 698 -1.62 -17.87 -8.82
N MET A 699 -1.66 -17.14 -7.71
CA MET A 699 -2.14 -17.62 -6.41
C MET A 699 -3.64 -17.90 -6.40
N LYS A 700 -4.46 -17.06 -7.07
CA LYS A 700 -5.89 -17.35 -7.32
C LYS A 700 -6.06 -18.60 -8.18
N ALA A 701 -5.23 -18.80 -9.22
CA ALA A 701 -5.25 -20.00 -10.07
C ALA A 701 -4.77 -21.26 -9.32
N SER A 702 -3.87 -21.12 -8.35
CA SER A 702 -3.48 -22.18 -7.39
C SER A 702 -4.56 -22.49 -6.34
N GLY A 703 -5.76 -21.91 -6.45
CA GLY A 703 -6.85 -22.10 -5.47
C GLY A 703 -6.62 -21.42 -4.11
N MET A 704 -5.62 -20.54 -4.00
CA MET A 704 -5.29 -19.83 -2.78
C MET A 704 -6.00 -18.46 -2.75
N SER A 705 -7.26 -18.47 -2.32
CA SER A 705 -8.02 -17.24 -2.07
C SER A 705 -7.28 -16.31 -1.09
N LEU A 706 -7.30 -14.99 -1.31
CA LEU A 706 -6.67 -13.98 -0.44
C LEU A 706 -7.04 -14.18 1.05
N THR A 707 -8.29 -14.55 1.31
CA THR A 707 -8.81 -14.90 2.64
C THR A 707 -8.07 -16.03 3.35
N ARG A 708 -7.49 -17.03 2.65
CA ARG A 708 -6.69 -18.11 3.26
C ARG A 708 -5.36 -17.61 3.83
N ILE A 709 -4.80 -16.54 3.27
CA ILE A 709 -3.53 -15.93 3.72
C ILE A 709 -3.81 -14.89 4.82
N PHE A 710 -4.85 -14.09 4.65
CA PHE A 710 -5.24 -13.09 5.64
C PHE A 710 -5.83 -13.71 6.91
N GLN A 711 -6.48 -14.88 6.87
CA GLN A 711 -7.08 -15.50 8.06
C GLN A 711 -6.07 -15.85 9.17
N PRO A 712 -4.97 -16.60 8.94
CA PRO A 712 -3.98 -16.87 9.99
C PRO A 712 -3.28 -15.60 10.47
N LEU A 713 -3.03 -14.64 9.58
CA LEU A 713 -2.36 -13.39 9.93
C LEU A 713 -3.28 -12.45 10.75
N PHE A 714 -4.58 -12.44 10.46
CA PHE A 714 -5.59 -11.76 11.28
C PHE A 714 -5.73 -12.40 12.66
N ILE A 715 -5.72 -13.74 12.75
CA ILE A 715 -5.73 -14.46 14.04
C ILE A 715 -4.47 -14.10 14.86
N LEU A 716 -3.29 -14.07 14.23
CA LEU A 716 -2.05 -13.64 14.87
C LEU A 716 -2.13 -12.19 15.38
N VAL A 717 -2.67 -11.27 14.60
CA VAL A 717 -2.85 -9.85 15.00
C VAL A 717 -3.89 -9.71 16.13
N VAL A 718 -4.95 -10.51 16.16
CA VAL A 718 -5.92 -10.53 17.27
C VAL A 718 -5.28 -11.09 18.55
N LEU A 719 -4.48 -12.16 18.45
CA LEU A 719 -3.71 -12.68 19.59
C LEU A 719 -2.68 -11.66 20.09
N MET A 720 -2.00 -10.95 19.18
CA MET A 720 -1.07 -9.87 19.53
C MET A 720 -1.78 -8.67 20.17
N SER A 721 -2.98 -8.31 19.71
CA SER A 721 -3.85 -7.28 20.31
C SER A 721 -4.24 -7.63 21.75
N ILE A 722 -4.62 -8.88 22.00
CA ILE A 722 -4.90 -9.39 23.37
C ILE A 722 -3.63 -9.38 24.23
N GLY A 723 -2.48 -9.79 23.69
CA GLY A 723 -1.19 -9.72 24.38
C GLY A 723 -0.76 -8.30 24.73
N LEU A 724 -0.97 -7.34 23.83
CA LEU A 724 -0.71 -5.92 24.05
C LEU A 724 -1.61 -5.32 25.13
N TYR A 725 -2.87 -5.76 25.23
CA TYR A 725 -3.75 -5.37 26.32
C TYR A 725 -3.18 -5.80 27.68
N PHE A 726 -2.85 -7.08 27.87
CA PHE A 726 -2.26 -7.56 29.13
C PHE A 726 -0.90 -6.93 29.43
N PHE A 727 -0.09 -6.67 28.39
CA PHE A 727 1.16 -5.94 28.54
C PHE A 727 0.93 -4.49 29.04
N SER A 728 -0.06 -3.79 28.49
CA SER A 728 -0.38 -2.41 28.88
C SER A 728 -1.15 -2.30 30.20
N ASP A 729 -1.89 -3.33 30.61
CA ASP A 729 -2.61 -3.42 31.89
C ASP A 729 -1.69 -3.75 33.07
N GLN A 730 -0.75 -4.68 32.89
CA GLN A 730 0.07 -5.22 33.99
C GLN A 730 1.55 -4.86 33.88
N VAL A 731 2.16 -5.09 32.71
CA VAL A 731 3.62 -4.95 32.55
C VAL A 731 4.03 -3.48 32.52
N VAL A 732 3.25 -2.61 31.85
CA VAL A 732 3.54 -1.18 31.76
C VAL A 732 3.48 -0.48 33.14
N PRO A 733 2.40 -0.59 33.95
CA PRO A 733 2.37 0.05 35.27
C PRO A 733 3.45 -0.50 36.23
N LEU A 734 3.70 -1.81 36.23
CA LEU A 734 4.78 -2.42 37.02
C LEU A 734 6.17 -1.92 36.61
N SER A 735 6.42 -1.81 35.30
CA SER A 735 7.67 -1.29 34.74
C SER A 735 7.87 0.19 35.07
N GLN A 736 6.84 1.02 34.89
CA GLN A 736 6.88 2.43 35.24
C GLN A 736 7.10 2.65 36.74
N ARG A 737 6.40 1.91 37.61
CA ARG A 737 6.61 1.94 39.06
C ARG A 737 8.03 1.56 39.46
N LYS A 738 8.60 0.50 38.85
CA LYS A 738 9.98 0.07 39.11
C LYS A 738 11.00 1.10 38.61
N SER A 739 10.77 1.69 37.45
CA SER A 739 11.58 2.78 36.87
C SER A 739 11.57 4.03 37.76
N LYS A 740 10.40 4.47 38.22
CA LYS A 740 10.29 5.63 39.12
C LYS A 740 10.90 5.38 40.50
N ASN A 741 10.76 4.17 41.07
CA ASN A 741 11.48 3.79 42.28
C ASN A 741 13.01 3.82 42.08
N MET A 742 13.51 3.46 40.89
CA MET A 742 14.93 3.58 40.54
C MET A 742 15.37 5.04 40.41
N ILE A 743 14.60 5.90 39.75
CA ILE A 743 14.86 7.35 39.64
C ILE A 743 14.88 8.01 41.04
N PHE A 744 13.91 7.70 41.89
CA PHE A 744 13.86 8.15 43.29
C PHE A 744 15.13 7.76 44.07
N ASN A 745 15.58 6.50 43.92
CA ASN A 745 16.80 6.03 44.55
C ASN A 745 18.08 6.69 43.97
N ILE A 746 18.09 7.06 42.68
CA ILE A 746 19.17 7.82 42.05
C ILE A 746 19.21 9.26 42.60
N ILE A 747 18.08 9.97 42.64
CA ILE A 747 17.99 11.34 43.20
C ILE A 747 18.47 11.34 44.66
N ARG A 748 18.05 10.36 45.45
CA ARG A 748 18.43 10.20 46.87
C ARG A 748 19.87 9.70 47.09
N SER A 749 20.61 9.34 46.04
CA SER A 749 22.01 8.87 46.14
C SER A 749 23.03 9.74 45.37
N LYS A 750 22.59 10.54 44.39
CA LYS A 750 23.40 11.55 43.69
C LYS A 750 22.67 12.92 43.62
N PRO A 751 22.61 13.69 44.72
CA PRO A 751 22.06 15.06 44.70
C PRO A 751 22.76 16.01 43.71
N THR A 752 24.01 15.70 43.33
CA THR A 752 24.87 16.49 42.44
C THR A 752 24.33 16.70 41.01
N LEU A 753 23.32 15.92 40.61
CA LEU A 753 22.66 16.00 39.31
C LEU A 753 21.80 17.27 39.14
N ASN A 754 21.20 17.79 40.21
CA ASN A 754 20.25 18.92 40.12
C ASN A 754 20.92 20.30 40.03
N PHE A 755 22.24 20.40 40.23
CA PHE A 755 22.94 21.69 40.15
C PHE A 755 23.29 22.05 38.70
N SER A 756 22.75 23.15 38.19
CA SER A 756 23.11 23.72 36.88
C SER A 756 24.40 24.56 36.97
N GLU A 757 25.19 24.57 35.91
CA GLU A 757 26.38 25.44 35.81
C GLU A 757 25.97 26.90 35.51
N GLY A 758 26.76 27.86 35.99
CA GLY A 758 26.58 29.30 35.76
C GLY A 758 25.44 29.97 36.56
N ILE A 759 24.41 29.22 36.93
CA ILE A 759 23.17 29.71 37.58
C ILE A 759 23.30 29.71 39.12
N PHE A 760 22.67 30.68 39.79
CA PHE A 760 22.52 30.68 41.25
C PHE A 760 21.45 29.68 41.71
N ILE A 761 21.80 28.86 42.68
CA ILE A 761 20.99 27.80 43.28
C ILE A 761 20.45 28.33 44.61
N ASP A 762 19.18 28.73 44.61
CA ASP A 762 18.54 29.35 45.77
C ASP A 762 17.77 28.39 46.69
N GLY A 763 17.58 27.14 46.28
CA GLY A 763 16.88 26.08 47.03
C GLY A 763 17.71 25.40 48.12
N ILE A 764 18.62 26.15 48.76
CA ILE A 764 19.38 25.69 49.94
C ILE A 764 18.99 26.61 51.11
N PRO A 765 18.50 26.07 52.24
CA PRO A 765 18.18 26.88 53.41
C PRO A 765 19.36 27.76 53.85
N SER A 766 19.10 29.04 54.09
CA SER A 766 20.07 30.07 54.51
C SER A 766 21.25 30.34 53.57
N PHE A 767 21.31 29.77 52.35
CA PHE A 767 22.42 30.00 51.41
C PHE A 767 21.95 30.16 49.96
N SER A 768 22.74 30.88 49.16
CA SER A 768 22.69 30.87 47.69
C SER A 768 24.05 30.44 47.16
N MET A 769 24.09 29.53 46.18
CA MET A 769 25.32 28.95 45.67
C MET A 769 25.39 29.06 44.14
N ARG A 770 26.53 29.46 43.58
CA ARG A 770 26.80 29.41 42.14
C ARG A 770 28.03 28.56 41.87
N ILE A 771 27.94 27.67 40.88
CA ILE A 771 29.03 26.83 40.40
C ILE A 771 29.43 27.33 39.02
N GLY A 772 30.68 27.74 38.83
CA GLY A 772 31.16 28.18 37.52
C GLY A 772 31.17 27.06 36.49
N LYS A 773 31.80 25.93 36.81
CA LYS A 773 31.89 24.75 35.93
C LYS A 773 32.12 23.45 36.72
N LYS A 774 31.62 22.31 36.24
CA LYS A 774 31.99 20.97 36.70
C LYS A 774 33.13 20.42 35.82
N THR A 775 34.12 19.79 36.44
CA THR A 775 35.36 19.34 35.77
C THR A 775 35.55 17.81 35.76
N SER A 776 34.55 17.07 36.20
CA SER A 776 34.57 15.62 36.36
C SER A 776 33.27 15.03 35.82
N GLU A 777 33.34 13.90 35.10
CA GLU A 777 32.16 13.24 34.50
C GLU A 777 31.11 12.87 35.55
N ASP A 778 31.54 12.57 36.77
CA ASP A 778 30.68 12.23 37.90
C ASP A 778 30.09 13.48 38.61
N GLY A 779 30.38 14.68 38.10
CA GLY A 779 29.83 15.97 38.54
C GLY A 779 30.30 16.45 39.93
N LYS A 780 31.29 15.79 40.53
CA LYS A 780 31.75 16.02 41.91
C LYS A 780 32.74 17.18 42.04
N ASP A 781 33.69 17.27 41.12
CA ASP A 781 34.80 18.23 41.18
C ASP A 781 34.42 19.51 40.43
N LEU A 782 34.41 20.64 41.14
CA LEU A 782 33.85 21.93 40.75
C LEU A 782 34.94 23.01 40.60
N LYS A 783 34.70 24.01 39.76
CA LYS A 783 35.50 25.23 39.64
C LYS A 783 34.66 26.49 39.77
N ASP A 784 35.32 27.55 40.26
CA ASP A 784 34.78 28.88 40.52
C ASP A 784 33.49 28.81 41.35
N VAL A 785 33.64 28.30 42.57
CA VAL A 785 32.54 28.09 43.51
C VAL A 785 32.33 29.36 44.33
N PHE A 786 31.11 29.89 44.29
CA PHE A 786 30.67 31.06 45.06
C PHE A 786 29.49 30.66 45.95
N ILE A 787 29.57 30.98 47.24
CA ILE A 787 28.52 30.69 48.23
C ILE A 787 28.28 31.98 49.04
N HIS A 788 27.03 32.37 49.21
CA HIS A 788 26.64 33.52 50.01
C HIS A 788 25.52 33.13 50.99
N LYS A 789 25.70 33.46 52.28
CA LYS A 789 24.68 33.25 53.32
C LYS A 789 23.57 34.29 53.17
N LYS A 790 22.32 33.82 53.07
CA LYS A 790 21.12 34.64 53.06
C LYS A 790 20.87 35.17 54.47
N ALA A 791 21.45 36.32 54.78
CA ALA A 791 21.37 36.99 56.08
C ALA A 791 20.25 38.05 56.09
N SER A 792 19.51 38.11 57.20
CA SER A 792 18.51 39.13 57.49
C SER A 792 19.15 40.43 57.96
N SER A 793 18.40 41.54 57.97
CA SER A 793 18.89 42.84 58.43
C SER A 793 19.31 42.82 59.91
N GLY A 794 20.63 42.70 60.15
CA GLY A 794 21.23 42.61 61.48
C GLY A 794 21.97 41.31 61.77
N GLU A 795 21.86 40.29 60.89
CA GLU A 795 22.63 39.04 60.99
C GLU A 795 23.99 39.15 60.29
N ASP A 796 24.95 38.34 60.76
CA ASP A 796 26.31 38.27 60.19
C ASP A 796 26.27 37.75 58.74
N GLN A 797 26.92 38.48 57.82
CA GLN A 797 27.09 38.04 56.43
C GLN A 797 28.30 37.13 56.29
N LEU A 798 28.18 36.14 55.39
CA LEU A 798 29.25 35.22 55.03
C LEU A 798 29.24 34.98 53.53
N THR A 799 30.34 35.30 52.86
CA THR A 799 30.55 35.03 51.43
C THR A 799 31.83 34.25 51.23
N ILE A 800 31.77 33.09 50.59
CA ILE A 800 32.89 32.19 50.34
C ILE A 800 33.14 32.11 48.84
N ILE A 801 34.40 32.31 48.42
CA ILE A 801 34.85 32.21 47.03
C ILE A 801 36.04 31.26 46.96
N ALA A 802 35.90 30.14 46.24
CA ALA A 802 36.94 29.12 46.11
C ALA A 802 37.22 28.79 44.64
N LYS A 803 38.51 28.66 44.28
CA LYS A 803 38.93 28.33 42.91
C LYS A 803 38.49 26.94 42.49
N ASN A 804 38.59 25.97 43.40
CA ASN A 804 38.10 24.61 43.21
C ASN A 804 37.23 24.20 44.40
N GLY A 805 36.33 23.24 44.18
CA GLY A 805 35.58 22.57 45.23
C GLY A 805 35.28 21.12 44.87
N ARG A 806 34.85 20.32 45.85
CA ARG A 806 34.55 18.90 45.66
C ARG A 806 33.35 18.48 46.50
N LEU A 807 32.32 17.98 45.82
CA LEU A 807 31.13 17.43 46.46
C LEU A 807 31.40 16.00 46.93
N ALA A 808 31.20 15.78 48.22
CA ALA A 808 31.31 14.50 48.89
C ALA A 808 29.96 14.09 49.50
N PRO A 809 29.64 12.78 49.55
CA PRO A 809 28.50 12.33 50.34
C PRO A 809 28.78 12.55 51.84
N SER A 810 27.82 13.14 52.55
CA SER A 810 27.84 13.11 54.02
C SER A 810 27.36 11.74 54.53
N ALA A 811 27.72 11.38 55.76
CA ALA A 811 27.21 10.19 56.42
C ALA A 811 25.68 10.25 56.65
N ASN A 812 25.15 11.47 56.85
CA ASN A 812 23.71 11.73 56.86
C ASN A 812 23.25 12.17 55.46
N LYS A 813 22.36 11.40 54.83
CA LYS A 813 21.88 11.61 53.44
C LYS A 813 21.08 12.91 53.23
N ASN A 814 20.67 13.57 54.30
CA ASN A 814 20.01 14.87 54.25
C ASN A 814 21.00 16.03 54.05
N PHE A 815 22.30 15.80 54.30
CA PHE A 815 23.34 16.82 54.20
C PHE A 815 24.29 16.55 53.04
N LEU A 816 24.65 17.61 52.33
CA LEU A 816 25.67 17.61 51.28
C LEU A 816 26.98 18.17 51.85
N ARG A 817 28.08 17.42 51.74
CA ARG A 817 29.42 17.89 52.12
C ARG A 817 30.10 18.51 50.91
N LEU A 818 30.71 19.67 51.08
CA LEU A 818 31.48 20.38 50.06
C LEU A 818 32.85 20.76 50.63
N ASP A 819 33.89 20.16 50.07
CA ASP A 819 35.28 20.50 50.38
C ASP A 819 35.74 21.59 49.40
N LEU A 820 36.05 22.78 49.90
CA LEU A 820 36.47 23.94 49.11
C LEU A 820 37.98 24.11 49.20
N PHE A 821 38.65 24.45 48.09
CA PHE A 821 40.11 24.52 48.01
C PHE A 821 40.61 25.86 47.45
N SER A 822 41.68 26.37 48.05
CA SER A 822 42.39 27.60 47.66
C SER A 822 41.43 28.79 47.45
N GLY A 823 40.84 29.27 48.54
CA GLY A 823 39.81 30.29 48.52
C GLY A 823 39.97 31.40 49.57
N VAL A 824 39.00 32.29 49.58
CA VAL A 824 38.78 33.32 50.61
C VAL A 824 37.34 33.24 51.10
N TYR A 825 37.13 33.50 52.39
CA TYR A 825 35.81 33.90 52.86
C TYR A 825 35.86 35.29 53.49
N TYR A 826 34.77 36.01 53.29
CA TYR A 826 34.46 37.32 53.82
C TYR A 826 33.41 37.10 54.90
N GLN A 827 33.70 37.52 56.13
CA GLN A 827 32.76 37.48 57.24
C GLN A 827 32.64 38.87 57.87
N ASP A 828 31.41 39.33 58.04
CA ASP A 828 31.10 40.59 58.71
C ASP A 828 30.41 40.27 60.05
N ASP A 829 31.05 40.64 61.17
CA ASP A 829 30.51 40.46 62.53
C ASP A 829 29.57 41.62 62.86
N VAL A 830 28.36 41.53 62.32
CA VAL A 830 27.29 42.53 62.37
C VAL A 830 26.51 42.43 63.69
N ALA A 831 26.18 41.22 64.12
CA ALA A 831 25.23 40.94 65.20
C ALA A 831 25.70 41.44 66.58
N THR A 832 27.02 41.55 66.79
CA THR A 832 27.63 41.90 68.08
C THR A 832 28.10 43.36 68.19
N VAL A 833 27.95 44.18 67.14
CA VAL A 833 28.56 45.52 67.05
C VAL A 833 27.55 46.62 66.72
N ASN A 834 27.68 47.79 67.35
CA ASN A 834 26.81 48.95 67.17
C ASN A 834 26.96 49.61 65.79
N TYR A 835 25.89 50.23 65.28
CA TYR A 835 25.81 50.77 63.92
C TYR A 835 26.94 51.75 63.53
N GLN A 836 27.37 52.63 64.45
CA GLN A 836 28.48 53.57 64.18
C GLN A 836 29.86 52.91 64.15
N ASP A 837 30.01 51.74 64.75
CA ASP A 837 31.29 51.01 64.77
C ASP A 837 31.34 49.97 63.64
N ARG A 838 30.19 49.48 63.17
CA ARG A 838 30.08 48.72 61.90
C ARG A 838 30.68 49.48 60.72
N GLN A 839 30.49 50.80 60.64
CA GLN A 839 31.07 51.64 59.59
C GLN A 839 32.61 51.78 59.66
N LYS A 840 33.25 51.32 60.75
CA LYS A 840 34.70 51.38 60.96
C LYS A 840 35.37 50.00 60.89
N GLN A 841 34.59 48.92 60.85
CA GLN A 841 35.11 47.55 60.67
C GLN A 841 35.68 47.40 59.26
N GLN A 842 36.90 46.87 59.16
CA GLN A 842 37.42 46.36 57.89
C GLN A 842 36.90 44.92 57.68
N ASN A 843 36.39 44.62 56.49
CA ASN A 843 35.88 43.29 56.15
C ASN A 843 36.93 42.21 56.44
N LYS A 844 36.59 41.18 57.22
CA LYS A 844 37.54 40.11 57.56
C LYS A 844 37.68 39.16 56.37
N ILE A 845 38.78 39.30 55.63
CA ILE A 845 39.14 38.39 54.53
C ILE A 845 40.03 37.28 55.07
N ILE A 846 39.50 36.07 55.21
CA ILE A 846 40.25 34.90 55.69
C ILE A 846 40.54 33.99 54.49
N LYS A 847 41.83 33.84 54.17
CA LYS A 847 42.33 32.88 53.16
C LYS A 847 42.33 31.47 53.73
N PHE A 848 41.99 30.48 52.92
CA PHE A 848 42.05 29.07 53.29
C PHE A 848 42.58 28.20 52.14
N ASP A 849 43.41 27.21 52.49
CA ASP A 849 43.82 26.17 51.55
C ASP A 849 42.78 25.07 51.43
N THR A 850 42.05 24.76 52.51
CA THR A 850 40.89 23.86 52.53
C THR A 850 39.85 24.31 53.56
N LEU A 851 38.57 24.28 53.19
CA LEU A 851 37.42 24.59 54.05
C LEU A 851 36.30 23.58 53.76
N VAL A 852 35.75 22.94 54.80
CA VAL A 852 34.68 21.92 54.65
C VAL A 852 33.35 22.48 55.13
N GLN A 853 32.39 22.60 54.22
CA GLN A 853 31.05 23.10 54.50
C GLN A 853 30.01 21.97 54.37
N TYR A 854 28.99 22.00 55.22
CA TYR A 854 27.82 21.12 55.12
C TYR A 854 26.57 21.96 54.84
N PHE A 855 25.73 21.49 53.91
CA PHE A 855 24.45 22.12 53.56
C PHE A 855 23.32 21.12 53.77
N ASP A 856 22.22 21.53 54.39
CA ASP A 856 20.98 20.75 54.35
C ASP A 856 20.38 20.84 52.93
N VAL A 857 20.07 19.69 52.34
CA VAL A 857 19.44 19.55 51.02
C VAL A 857 18.12 18.79 51.09
N SER A 858 17.57 18.57 52.29
CA SER A 858 16.31 17.87 52.52
C SER A 858 15.15 18.48 51.74
N GLU A 859 15.03 19.81 51.75
CA GLU A 859 13.96 20.53 51.05
C GLU A 859 14.10 20.44 49.52
N LEU A 860 15.32 20.53 49.00
CA LEU A 860 15.63 20.35 47.57
C LEU A 860 15.32 18.92 47.09
N ILE A 861 15.57 17.92 47.94
CA ILE A 861 15.25 16.51 47.67
C ILE A 861 13.73 16.29 47.74
N ASN A 862 13.06 16.77 48.79
CA ASN A 862 11.62 16.58 49.00
C ASN A 862 10.78 17.29 47.93
N SER A 863 11.10 18.54 47.59
CA SER A 863 10.38 19.29 46.53
C SER A 863 10.54 18.65 45.14
N ALA A 864 11.70 18.05 44.85
CA ALA A 864 11.89 17.26 43.63
C ALA A 864 11.03 15.98 43.63
N ILE A 865 10.90 15.31 44.79
CA ILE A 865 10.05 14.12 44.97
C ILE A 865 8.56 14.49 44.79
N GLU A 866 8.07 15.52 45.48
CA GLU A 866 6.66 15.93 45.45
C GLU A 866 6.20 16.35 44.06
N LYS A 867 7.04 17.11 43.33
CA LYS A 867 6.75 17.54 41.96
C LYS A 867 6.59 16.37 40.98
N GLU A 868 7.29 15.26 41.21
CA GLU A 868 7.13 14.03 40.43
C GLU A 868 5.97 13.15 40.88
N THR A 869 5.69 13.05 42.19
CA THR A 869 4.65 12.13 42.71
C THR A 869 3.23 12.63 42.47
N VAL A 870 2.97 13.93 42.65
CA VAL A 870 1.62 14.50 42.61
C VAL A 870 0.99 14.48 41.21
N THR A 871 1.78 14.59 40.14
CA THR A 871 1.25 14.94 38.81
C THR A 871 0.66 13.78 37.99
N ASN A 872 1.16 12.53 38.14
CA ASN A 872 0.77 11.41 37.26
C ASN A 872 0.73 10.02 37.95
N TYR A 873 0.43 9.95 39.25
CA TYR A 873 0.43 8.68 40.02
C TYR A 873 -0.45 7.55 39.44
N TYR A 874 -1.51 7.91 38.70
CA TYR A 874 -2.47 6.99 38.10
C TYR A 874 -1.87 6.08 37.01
N LEU A 875 -0.68 6.41 36.48
CA LEU A 875 0.04 5.59 35.50
C LEU A 875 0.69 4.33 36.12
N PHE A 876 0.76 4.25 37.46
CA PHE A 876 1.37 3.14 38.21
C PHE A 876 0.34 2.12 38.73
N MET A 877 -0.93 2.28 38.35
CA MET A 877 -2.07 1.42 38.71
C MET A 877 -2.41 0.49 37.54
N ASP A 878 -2.92 -0.71 37.85
CA ASP A 878 -3.57 -1.57 36.84
C ASP A 878 -5.00 -1.04 36.56
N ASN A 879 -5.67 -1.51 35.49
CA ASN A 879 -6.99 -0.97 35.15
C ASN A 879 -8.03 -1.20 36.27
N LYS A 880 -7.89 -2.26 37.08
CA LYS A 880 -8.83 -2.59 38.16
C LYS A 880 -8.71 -1.63 39.34
N THR A 881 -7.49 -1.38 39.80
CA THR A 881 -7.20 -0.43 40.88
C THR A 881 -7.44 1.01 40.43
N LEU A 882 -7.15 1.34 39.16
CA LEU A 882 -7.47 2.64 38.58
C LEU A 882 -8.98 2.88 38.51
N ALA A 883 -9.78 1.91 38.04
CA ALA A 883 -11.24 2.04 37.99
C ALA A 883 -11.84 2.25 39.39
N ALA A 884 -11.51 1.38 40.35
CA ALA A 884 -12.00 1.51 41.73
C ALA A 884 -11.58 2.84 42.40
N HIS A 885 -10.42 3.40 42.03
CA HIS A 885 -9.96 4.71 42.49
C HIS A 885 -10.69 5.87 41.81
N ILE A 886 -10.99 5.77 40.51
CA ILE A 886 -11.85 6.75 39.81
C ILE A 886 -13.23 6.79 40.48
N ASP A 887 -13.84 5.62 40.72
CA ASP A 887 -15.17 5.52 41.32
C ASP A 887 -15.20 6.06 42.76
N SER A 888 -14.19 5.74 43.58
CA SER A 888 -14.07 6.28 44.94
C SER A 888 -13.84 7.80 44.94
N THR A 889 -13.07 8.32 43.97
CA THR A 889 -12.84 9.75 43.79
C THR A 889 -14.12 10.47 43.39
N ILE A 890 -14.86 9.95 42.40
CA ILE A 890 -16.15 10.53 41.96
C ILE A 890 -17.15 10.53 43.12
N ASN A 891 -17.30 9.42 43.84
CA ASN A 891 -18.22 9.33 44.98
C ASN A 891 -17.86 10.32 46.09
N THR A 892 -16.58 10.43 46.46
CA THR A 892 -16.10 11.38 47.47
C THR A 892 -16.36 12.82 47.04
N ARG A 893 -16.01 13.19 45.79
CA ARG A 893 -16.22 14.54 45.27
C ARG A 893 -17.70 14.89 45.09
N THR A 894 -18.57 13.93 44.77
CA THR A 894 -20.02 14.14 44.74
C THR A 894 -20.57 14.45 46.15
N GLN A 895 -20.08 13.76 47.18
CA GLN A 895 -20.43 14.07 48.57
C GLN A 895 -19.89 15.43 49.03
N GLU A 896 -18.62 15.75 48.72
CA GLU A 896 -18.03 17.07 49.01
C GLU A 896 -18.79 18.21 48.32
N ASN A 897 -19.16 18.05 47.04
CA ASN A 897 -19.91 19.05 46.29
C ASN A 897 -21.33 19.23 46.83
N LYS A 898 -22.00 18.15 47.24
CA LYS A 898 -23.29 18.25 47.93
C LYS A 898 -23.16 19.01 49.25
N GLN A 899 -22.16 18.68 50.08
CA GLN A 899 -21.87 19.44 51.30
C GLN A 899 -21.48 20.90 51.04
N LEU A 900 -20.77 21.19 49.94
CA LEU A 900 -20.39 22.55 49.56
C LEU A 900 -21.63 23.35 49.12
N GLN A 901 -22.54 22.74 48.35
CA GLN A 901 -23.83 23.33 48.03
C GLN A 901 -24.67 23.58 49.29
N GLU A 902 -24.81 22.59 50.18
CA GLU A 902 -25.52 22.72 51.45
C GLU A 902 -24.92 23.85 52.31
N ARG A 903 -23.61 23.85 52.56
CA ARG A 903 -22.92 24.92 53.30
C ARG A 903 -23.02 26.29 52.63
N THR A 904 -23.10 26.36 51.31
CA THR A 904 -23.21 27.64 50.57
C THR A 904 -24.65 28.16 50.59
N TYR A 905 -25.63 27.27 50.43
CA TYR A 905 -27.06 27.54 50.61
C TYR A 905 -27.34 27.99 52.05
N ASP A 906 -26.78 27.31 53.06
CA ASP A 906 -26.85 27.71 54.47
C ASP A 906 -26.11 29.02 54.74
N LYS A 907 -24.94 29.28 54.14
CA LYS A 907 -24.27 30.59 54.27
C LYS A 907 -25.12 31.72 53.68
N ILE A 908 -25.71 31.50 52.51
CA ILE A 908 -26.61 32.46 51.85
C ILE A 908 -27.85 32.68 52.73
N ILE A 909 -28.55 31.62 53.13
CA ILE A 909 -29.74 31.68 53.99
C ILE A 909 -29.42 32.31 55.35
N ASN A 910 -28.29 31.98 55.98
CA ASN A 910 -27.93 32.55 57.27
C ASN A 910 -27.42 34.00 57.14
N SER A 911 -26.87 34.42 56.00
CA SER A 911 -26.64 35.85 55.69
C SER A 911 -27.97 36.59 55.52
N PHE A 912 -28.92 36.03 54.76
CA PHE A 912 -30.28 36.57 54.62
C PHE A 912 -31.02 36.66 55.97
N LYS A 913 -30.97 35.63 56.82
CA LYS A 913 -31.59 35.57 58.16
C LYS A 913 -30.90 36.51 59.16
N LYS A 914 -29.56 36.56 59.19
CA LYS A 914 -28.81 37.45 60.07
C LYS A 914 -29.10 38.93 59.76
N ASN A 915 -29.40 39.24 58.51
CA ASN A 915 -29.81 40.57 58.06
C ASN A 915 -31.35 40.79 58.11
N ASN A 916 -32.17 39.75 58.32
CA ASN A 916 -33.63 39.84 58.45
C ASN A 916 -34.19 38.80 59.46
N PRO A 917 -34.25 39.12 60.77
CA PRO A 917 -34.82 38.23 61.78
C PRO A 917 -36.33 38.00 61.64
N SER A 918 -37.06 38.90 60.98
CA SER A 918 -38.52 38.84 60.79
C SER A 918 -38.94 39.24 59.37
N LEU A 919 -38.74 38.33 58.41
CA LEU A 919 -39.56 38.31 57.19
C LEU A 919 -40.83 37.41 57.34
N ALA A 920 -41.12 37.02 58.59
CA ALA A 920 -42.47 36.86 59.07
C ALA A 920 -42.92 38.18 59.74
N THR A 921 -43.51 39.07 58.94
CA THR A 921 -44.06 40.40 59.30
C THR A 921 -43.07 41.50 59.74
N ASP A 922 -43.41 42.74 59.33
CA ASP A 922 -42.87 44.04 59.75
C ASP A 922 -41.38 44.35 59.53
N LEU A 923 -41.01 44.52 58.25
CA LEU A 923 -39.85 45.30 57.83
C LEU A 923 -39.97 46.77 58.30
N TYR A 924 -39.31 47.08 59.43
CA TYR A 924 -39.33 48.41 60.01
C TYR A 924 -38.65 49.48 59.13
N LYS A 925 -39.29 50.65 59.06
CA LYS A 925 -38.95 51.76 58.15
C LYS A 925 -37.68 52.50 58.56
N ILE A 926 -36.49 51.96 58.24
CA ILE A 926 -35.31 52.81 58.07
C ILE A 926 -35.40 53.47 56.68
N LYS A 927 -35.99 54.66 56.61
CA LYS A 927 -35.77 55.54 55.45
C LYS A 927 -34.27 55.82 55.40
N LEU A 928 -33.60 55.52 54.27
CA LEU A 928 -32.16 55.79 54.16
C LEU A 928 -31.86 57.26 54.51
N ASP A 929 -32.75 58.19 54.16
CA ASP A 929 -32.61 59.63 54.39
C ASP A 929 -32.29 60.06 55.83
N THR A 930 -32.59 59.23 56.85
CA THR A 930 -32.26 59.53 58.25
C THR A 930 -30.88 59.03 58.71
N LEU A 931 -30.12 58.35 57.84
CA LEU A 931 -28.73 57.92 58.11
C LEU A 931 -27.70 58.93 57.61
N ASP A 932 -26.61 59.09 58.36
CA ASP A 932 -25.47 59.90 57.98
C ASP A 932 -24.81 59.38 56.68
N LYS A 933 -24.19 60.30 55.94
CA LYS A 933 -23.54 60.02 54.66
C LYS A 933 -22.36 59.04 54.82
N ASN A 934 -21.63 59.09 55.93
CA ASN A 934 -20.59 58.11 56.24
C ASN A 934 -21.17 56.73 56.57
N THR A 935 -22.20 56.64 57.41
CA THR A 935 -22.87 55.36 57.74
C THR A 935 -23.46 54.69 56.50
N LYS A 936 -24.14 55.44 55.63
CA LYS A 936 -24.58 54.94 54.30
C LYS A 936 -23.43 54.37 53.47
N THR A 937 -22.33 55.13 53.41
CA THR A 937 -21.14 54.74 52.62
C THR A 937 -20.45 53.51 53.21
N GLN A 938 -20.44 53.36 54.54
CA GLN A 938 -19.92 52.19 55.24
C GLN A 938 -20.79 50.94 55.00
N MET A 939 -22.12 51.05 55.13
CA MET A 939 -23.03 49.95 54.83
C MET A 939 -22.91 49.51 53.36
N GLY A 940 -22.91 50.46 52.41
CA GLY A 940 -22.70 50.16 51.00
C GLY A 940 -21.36 49.49 50.71
N ARG A 941 -20.26 49.97 51.30
CA ARG A 941 -18.93 49.33 51.19
C ARG A 941 -18.91 47.93 51.80
N ALA A 942 -19.52 47.72 52.97
CA ALA A 942 -19.61 46.41 53.60
C ALA A 942 -20.38 45.41 52.71
N SER A 943 -21.53 45.82 52.14
CA SER A 943 -22.30 44.99 51.21
C SER A 943 -21.52 44.67 49.92
N ILE A 944 -20.80 45.64 49.35
CA ILE A 944 -19.95 45.44 48.17
C ILE A 944 -18.81 44.46 48.48
N ASN A 945 -18.13 44.63 49.62
CA ASN A 945 -17.04 43.75 50.04
C ASN A 945 -17.52 42.30 50.26
N GLU A 946 -18.69 42.10 50.86
CA GLU A 946 -19.28 40.76 51.07
C GLU A 946 -19.63 40.10 49.72
N ILE A 947 -20.20 40.85 48.77
CA ILE A 947 -20.49 40.38 47.41
C ILE A 947 -19.18 40.01 46.68
N GLN A 948 -18.15 40.84 46.79
CA GLN A 948 -16.84 40.56 46.19
C GLN A 948 -16.17 39.32 46.81
N TYR A 949 -16.28 39.13 48.12
CA TYR A 949 -15.78 37.94 48.82
C TYR A 949 -16.51 36.66 48.36
N LEU A 950 -17.85 36.69 48.31
CA LEU A 950 -18.66 35.59 47.79
C LEU A 950 -18.34 35.28 46.33
N GLN A 951 -18.21 36.29 45.48
CA GLN A 951 -17.81 36.13 44.07
C GLN A 951 -16.42 35.48 43.95
N SER A 952 -15.46 35.92 44.76
CA SER A 952 -14.09 35.39 44.76
C SER A 952 -14.06 33.92 45.18
N SER A 953 -14.78 33.57 46.26
CA SER A 953 -14.89 32.19 46.73
C SER A 953 -15.63 31.29 45.72
N LEU A 954 -16.64 31.78 45.01
CA LEU A 954 -17.31 31.02 43.94
C LEU A 954 -16.38 30.77 42.74
N ILE A 955 -15.51 31.73 42.40
CA ILE A 955 -14.48 31.55 41.35
C ILE A 955 -13.43 30.53 41.78
N GLU A 956 -12.95 30.58 43.03
CA GLU A 956 -11.98 29.63 43.58
C GLU A 956 -12.52 28.19 43.63
N ASN A 957 -13.75 28.02 44.12
CA ASN A 957 -14.46 26.73 44.11
C ASN A 957 -14.68 26.21 42.69
N ARG A 958 -15.02 27.08 41.73
CA ARG A 958 -15.17 26.71 40.31
C ARG A 958 -13.84 26.26 39.71
N ASN A 959 -12.73 26.93 40.03
CA ASN A 959 -11.41 26.58 39.52
C ASN A 959 -10.93 25.23 40.05
N THR A 960 -11.03 24.99 41.36
CA THR A 960 -10.69 23.69 41.98
C THR A 960 -11.57 22.54 41.46
N MET A 961 -12.85 22.79 41.17
CA MET A 961 -13.70 21.80 40.50
C MET A 961 -13.31 21.55 39.04
N ASN A 962 -12.98 22.58 38.28
CA ASN A 962 -12.48 22.42 36.91
C ASN A 962 -11.19 21.58 36.87
N GLU A 963 -10.25 21.81 37.79
CA GLU A 963 -9.01 21.03 37.90
C GLU A 963 -9.27 19.58 38.32
N THR A 964 -10.18 19.36 39.26
CA THR A 964 -10.58 18.01 39.72
C THR A 964 -11.25 17.21 38.60
N ASN A 965 -12.18 17.81 37.87
CA ASN A 965 -12.83 17.19 36.71
C ASN A 965 -11.81 16.87 35.60
N LYS A 966 -10.84 17.76 35.38
CA LYS A 966 -9.73 17.57 34.42
C LYS A 966 -8.76 16.47 34.85
N LEU A 967 -8.63 16.18 36.15
CA LEU A 967 -7.89 15.01 36.67
C LEU A 967 -8.66 13.71 36.40
N ILE A 968 -9.94 13.66 36.76
CA ILE A 968 -10.82 12.49 36.55
C ILE A 968 -10.90 12.15 35.05
N ALA A 969 -11.06 13.16 34.20
CA ALA A 969 -11.05 12.99 32.74
C ALA A 969 -9.74 12.37 32.22
N LYS A 970 -8.56 12.79 32.73
CA LYS A 970 -7.27 12.14 32.37
C LYS A 970 -7.25 10.67 32.78
N GLN A 971 -7.73 10.33 33.98
CA GLN A 971 -7.74 8.97 34.50
C GLN A 971 -8.66 8.05 33.69
N GLN A 972 -9.89 8.49 33.40
CA GLN A 972 -10.83 7.76 32.54
C GLN A 972 -10.32 7.61 31.10
N ILE A 973 -9.71 8.65 30.52
CA ILE A 973 -9.05 8.57 29.20
C ILE A 973 -7.94 7.52 29.23
N HIS A 974 -7.14 7.45 30.29
CA HIS A 974 -6.05 6.47 30.41
C HIS A 974 -6.59 5.03 30.47
N LEU A 975 -7.58 4.78 31.35
CA LEU A 975 -8.25 3.49 31.51
C LEU A 975 -8.79 2.95 30.17
N HIS A 976 -9.52 3.77 29.41
CA HIS A 976 -10.09 3.35 28.13
C HIS A 976 -9.05 3.26 26.99
N LYS A 977 -7.98 4.07 27.03
CA LYS A 977 -6.87 3.94 26.07
C LYS A 977 -6.19 2.58 26.12
N THR A 978 -6.04 1.97 27.29
CA THR A 978 -5.46 0.62 27.44
C THR A 978 -6.17 -0.41 26.55
N PHE A 979 -7.50 -0.28 26.41
CA PHE A 979 -8.30 -1.09 25.49
C PHE A 979 -8.22 -0.58 24.04
N SER A 980 -8.47 0.71 23.78
CA SER A 980 -8.60 1.23 22.41
C SER A 980 -7.29 1.18 21.61
N PHE A 981 -6.15 1.42 22.27
CA PHE A 981 -4.81 1.31 21.65
C PHE A 981 -4.39 -0.16 21.45
N SER A 982 -4.95 -1.10 22.21
CA SER A 982 -4.76 -2.52 21.94
C SER A 982 -5.57 -2.96 20.71
N LEU A 983 -6.78 -2.42 20.54
CA LEU A 983 -7.66 -2.76 19.40
C LEU A 983 -7.24 -2.08 18.08
N ILE A 984 -6.61 -0.89 18.12
CA ILE A 984 -6.19 -0.18 16.89
C ILE A 984 -5.21 -1.00 16.03
N CYS A 985 -4.46 -1.94 16.63
CA CYS A 985 -3.61 -2.88 15.88
C CYS A 985 -4.39 -3.71 14.85
N VAL A 986 -5.63 -4.11 15.17
CA VAL A 986 -6.52 -4.82 14.22
C VAL A 986 -6.99 -3.88 13.11
N VAL A 987 -7.29 -2.62 13.45
CA VAL A 987 -7.71 -1.58 12.49
C VAL A 987 -6.58 -1.27 11.51
N PHE A 988 -5.36 -1.01 12.00
CA PHE A 988 -4.18 -0.75 11.18
C PHE A 988 -3.77 -1.97 10.36
N PHE A 989 -3.95 -3.21 10.84
CA PHE A 989 -3.74 -4.40 10.02
C PHE A 989 -4.72 -4.48 8.84
N LEU A 990 -6.02 -4.22 9.08
CA LEU A 990 -7.03 -4.21 8.02
C LEU A 990 -6.75 -3.10 6.97
N ILE A 991 -6.32 -1.91 7.40
CA ILE A 991 -5.93 -0.80 6.50
C ILE A 991 -4.63 -1.12 5.76
N GLY A 992 -3.54 -1.44 6.46
CA GLY A 992 -2.23 -1.70 5.85
C GLY A 992 -2.23 -2.93 4.94
N GLY A 993 -2.91 -4.00 5.34
CA GLY A 993 -3.06 -5.21 4.53
C GLY A 993 -3.90 -4.99 3.27
N SER A 994 -4.96 -4.18 3.33
CA SER A 994 -5.74 -3.83 2.14
C SER A 994 -4.95 -2.91 1.20
N LEU A 995 -4.34 -1.82 1.71
CA LEU A 995 -3.49 -0.91 0.93
C LEU A 995 -2.32 -1.65 0.25
N GLY A 996 -1.58 -2.49 0.99
CA GLY A 996 -0.47 -3.29 0.45
C GLY A 996 -0.88 -4.35 -0.58
N SER A 997 -2.16 -4.74 -0.61
CA SER A 997 -2.72 -5.62 -1.65
C SER A 997 -3.16 -4.88 -2.91
N ILE A 998 -3.41 -3.56 -2.82
CA ILE A 998 -3.89 -2.71 -3.92
C ILE A 998 -2.73 -1.96 -4.59
N ILE A 999 -1.85 -1.32 -3.80
CA ILE A 999 -0.85 -0.37 -4.29
C ILE A 999 0.41 -1.14 -4.75
N ARG A 1000 0.42 -1.53 -6.03
CA ARG A 1000 1.55 -2.25 -6.69
C ARG A 1000 2.24 -1.50 -7.84
N LYS A 1001 1.79 -0.28 -8.21
CA LYS A 1001 2.39 0.52 -9.31
C LYS A 1001 3.50 1.48 -8.88
N GLY A 1002 3.65 1.75 -7.58
CA GLY A 1002 4.74 2.58 -7.03
C GLY A 1002 5.62 1.78 -6.07
N GLY A 1003 6.86 2.23 -5.87
CA GLY A 1003 7.81 1.60 -4.96
C GLY A 1003 7.38 1.64 -3.48
N ILE A 1004 8.13 0.93 -2.63
CA ILE A 1004 7.86 0.67 -1.20
C ILE A 1004 7.45 1.92 -0.40
N GLY A 1005 7.95 3.11 -0.77
CA GLY A 1005 7.61 4.37 -0.12
C GLY A 1005 6.12 4.74 -0.15
N LEU A 1006 5.35 4.38 -1.19
CA LEU A 1006 3.96 4.87 -1.30
C LEU A 1006 2.99 4.21 -0.29
N PRO A 1007 2.98 2.87 -0.10
CA PRO A 1007 2.25 2.25 1.01
C PRO A 1007 2.69 2.77 2.39
N ILE A 1008 3.99 3.08 2.57
CA ILE A 1008 4.51 3.67 3.81
C ILE A 1008 3.94 5.08 4.03
N VAL A 1009 3.97 5.95 3.02
CA VAL A 1009 3.38 7.31 3.11
C VAL A 1009 1.89 7.24 3.47
N MET A 1010 1.12 6.37 2.83
CA MET A 1010 -0.31 6.19 3.17
C MET A 1010 -0.51 5.66 4.60
N ALA A 1011 0.32 4.72 5.07
CA ALA A 1011 0.27 4.24 6.44
C ALA A 1011 0.64 5.35 7.45
N THR A 1012 1.65 6.16 7.16
CA THR A 1012 2.04 7.34 7.97
C THR A 1012 0.93 8.38 8.02
N VAL A 1013 0.25 8.67 6.90
CA VAL A 1013 -0.90 9.60 6.88
C VAL A 1013 -2.05 9.09 7.76
N VAL A 1014 -2.40 7.81 7.66
CA VAL A 1014 -3.43 7.19 8.52
C VAL A 1014 -3.02 7.21 10.00
N PHE A 1015 -1.75 6.98 10.31
CA PHE A 1015 -1.21 7.03 11.67
C PHE A 1015 -1.23 8.45 12.26
N VAL A 1016 -0.82 9.46 11.48
CA VAL A 1016 -0.90 10.88 11.87
C VAL A 1016 -2.35 11.29 12.10
N LEU A 1017 -3.27 10.87 11.23
CA LEU A 1017 -4.70 11.16 11.35
C LEU A 1017 -5.34 10.49 12.58
N PHE A 1018 -4.95 9.26 12.92
CA PHE A 1018 -5.31 8.61 14.19
C PHE A 1018 -4.86 9.43 15.41
N TYR A 1019 -3.60 9.87 15.44
CA TYR A 1019 -3.07 10.68 16.54
C TYR A 1019 -3.74 12.05 16.63
N LEU A 1020 -4.03 12.69 15.49
CA LEU A 1020 -4.71 13.99 15.44
C LEU A 1020 -6.14 13.89 16.00
N ILE A 1021 -6.93 12.88 15.59
CA ILE A 1021 -8.28 12.64 16.11
C ILE A 1021 -8.25 12.35 17.62
N THR A 1022 -7.32 11.50 18.05
CA THR A 1022 -7.21 11.12 19.47
C THR A 1022 -6.82 12.33 20.32
N TYR A 1023 -5.80 13.09 19.92
CA TYR A 1023 -5.31 14.27 20.66
C TYR A 1023 -6.34 15.40 20.73
N THR A 1024 -7.03 15.69 19.62
CA THR A 1024 -8.10 16.72 19.61
C THR A 1024 -9.27 16.32 20.49
N SER A 1025 -9.72 15.07 20.41
CA SER A 1025 -10.79 14.53 21.28
C SER A 1025 -10.40 14.55 22.75
N GLU A 1026 -9.16 14.18 23.08
CA GLU A 1026 -8.60 14.31 24.43
C GLU A 1026 -8.58 15.74 24.94
N SER A 1027 -8.26 16.71 24.07
CA SER A 1027 -8.23 18.13 24.43
C SER A 1027 -9.63 18.63 24.79
N LEU A 1028 -10.63 18.27 23.98
CA LEU A 1028 -12.05 18.57 24.24
C LEU A 1028 -12.54 17.95 25.56
N ALA A 1029 -12.20 16.68 25.83
CA ALA A 1029 -12.56 16.05 27.10
C ALA A 1029 -11.83 16.66 28.32
N LYS A 1030 -10.57 17.07 28.18
CA LYS A 1030 -9.83 17.81 29.22
C LYS A 1030 -10.33 19.25 29.42
N ALA A 1031 -11.20 19.74 28.53
CA ALA A 1031 -11.93 21.01 28.66
C ALA A 1031 -13.39 20.82 29.17
N GLY A 1032 -13.87 19.58 29.31
CA GLY A 1032 -15.25 19.26 29.69
C GLY A 1032 -16.26 19.23 28.53
N ASN A 1033 -15.81 19.47 27.29
CA ASN A 1033 -16.68 19.55 26.10
C ASN A 1033 -16.95 18.19 25.43
N LEU A 1034 -16.41 17.08 25.97
CA LEU A 1034 -16.57 15.74 25.40
C LEU A 1034 -16.44 14.68 26.49
N SER A 1035 -17.21 13.59 26.40
CA SER A 1035 -17.06 12.45 27.31
C SER A 1035 -15.63 11.88 27.28
N PRO A 1036 -14.96 11.70 28.44
CA PRO A 1036 -13.63 11.08 28.52
C PRO A 1036 -13.56 9.68 27.90
N VAL A 1037 -14.66 8.93 27.97
CA VAL A 1037 -14.81 7.61 27.33
C VAL A 1037 -14.80 7.77 25.81
N LEU A 1038 -15.67 8.62 25.27
CA LEU A 1038 -15.79 8.82 23.82
C LEU A 1038 -14.50 9.39 23.21
N ALA A 1039 -13.79 10.25 23.96
CA ALA A 1039 -12.49 10.78 23.58
C ALA A 1039 -11.41 9.70 23.42
N ALA A 1040 -11.38 8.68 24.29
CA ALA A 1040 -10.45 7.57 24.22
C ALA A 1040 -10.74 6.57 23.09
N TRP A 1041 -11.99 6.49 22.62
CA TRP A 1041 -12.42 5.58 21.55
C TRP A 1041 -12.53 6.23 20.16
N SER A 1042 -12.59 7.56 20.07
CA SER A 1042 -12.78 8.34 18.83
C SER A 1042 -11.96 7.86 17.62
N GLY A 1043 -10.64 7.69 17.78
CA GLY A 1043 -9.74 7.23 16.72
C GLY A 1043 -10.05 5.82 16.20
N VAL A 1044 -10.56 4.92 17.05
CA VAL A 1044 -11.04 3.59 16.65
C VAL A 1044 -12.39 3.69 15.94
N ILE A 1045 -13.33 4.46 16.50
CA ILE A 1045 -14.69 4.64 15.97
C ILE A 1045 -14.66 5.21 14.54
N VAL A 1046 -13.78 6.17 14.25
CA VAL A 1046 -13.63 6.76 12.91
C VAL A 1046 -12.93 5.82 11.93
N LEU A 1047 -11.88 5.13 12.33
CA LEU A 1047 -11.05 4.32 11.41
C LEU A 1047 -11.55 2.89 11.19
N PHE A 1048 -12.33 2.31 12.10
CA PHE A 1048 -12.83 0.93 11.98
C PHE A 1048 -13.81 0.72 10.81
N PRO A 1049 -14.80 1.61 10.54
CA PRO A 1049 -15.65 1.49 9.35
C PRO A 1049 -14.85 1.60 8.04
N LEU A 1050 -13.87 2.51 8.01
CA LEU A 1050 -12.96 2.68 6.87
C LEU A 1050 -12.11 1.41 6.64
N SER A 1051 -11.56 0.81 7.70
CA SER A 1051 -10.75 -0.41 7.59
C SER A 1051 -11.56 -1.60 7.04
N LEU A 1052 -12.81 -1.76 7.49
CA LEU A 1052 -13.73 -2.77 6.96
C LEU A 1052 -14.12 -2.52 5.50
N PHE A 1053 -14.36 -1.26 5.12
CA PHE A 1053 -14.65 -0.90 3.73
C PHE A 1053 -13.47 -1.21 2.80
N LEU A 1054 -12.26 -0.78 3.18
CA LEU A 1054 -11.02 -1.03 2.42
C LEU A 1054 -10.74 -2.52 2.28
N PHE A 1055 -10.87 -3.29 3.36
CA PHE A 1055 -10.70 -4.75 3.35
C PHE A 1055 -11.77 -5.47 2.50
N TYR A 1056 -13.03 -5.03 2.56
CA TYR A 1056 -14.10 -5.55 1.70
C TYR A 1056 -13.82 -5.27 0.21
N LYS A 1057 -13.41 -4.04 -0.13
CA LYS A 1057 -13.10 -3.67 -1.52
C LYS A 1057 -11.87 -4.38 -2.07
N ALA A 1058 -10.77 -4.48 -1.30
CA ALA A 1058 -9.57 -5.23 -1.67
C ALA A 1058 -9.86 -6.71 -2.00
N LYS A 1059 -10.88 -7.30 -1.37
CA LYS A 1059 -11.34 -8.66 -1.64
C LYS A 1059 -12.09 -8.79 -2.99
N MET A 1060 -12.68 -7.71 -3.50
CA MET A 1060 -13.44 -7.71 -4.76
C MET A 1060 -12.62 -7.19 -5.94
N GLU A 1061 -12.00 -6.01 -5.82
CA GLU A 1061 -11.33 -5.28 -6.92
C GLU A 1061 -10.03 -4.63 -6.43
N SER A 1062 -8.93 -4.82 -7.15
CA SER A 1062 -7.59 -4.30 -6.79
C SER A 1062 -7.27 -2.93 -7.41
N SER A 1063 -8.27 -2.19 -7.90
CA SER A 1063 -8.11 -0.95 -8.68
C SER A 1063 -8.44 0.34 -7.93
N LEU A 1064 -8.88 0.27 -6.67
CA LEU A 1064 -9.58 1.39 -6.00
C LEU A 1064 -8.70 2.60 -5.61
N PHE A 1065 -7.38 2.54 -5.80
CA PHE A 1065 -6.47 3.65 -5.49
C PHE A 1065 -5.50 3.92 -6.65
N ASN A 1066 -6.06 4.23 -7.82
CA ASN A 1066 -5.29 4.95 -8.83
C ASN A 1066 -5.23 6.42 -8.42
N ILE A 1067 -4.07 6.84 -7.88
CA ILE A 1067 -3.89 8.11 -7.18
C ILE A 1067 -4.25 9.32 -8.03
N ASP A 1068 -4.07 9.22 -9.34
CA ASP A 1068 -4.35 10.29 -10.30
C ASP A 1068 -5.81 10.79 -10.20
N GLN A 1069 -6.79 9.91 -9.95
CA GLN A 1069 -8.20 10.29 -9.78
C GLN A 1069 -8.47 11.15 -8.53
N TYR A 1070 -7.61 11.08 -7.53
CA TYR A 1070 -7.72 11.84 -6.28
C TYR A 1070 -6.79 13.06 -6.25
N ILE A 1071 -5.68 13.01 -7.01
CA ILE A 1071 -4.75 14.12 -7.16
C ILE A 1071 -5.19 15.09 -8.26
N GLU A 1072 -5.89 14.66 -9.32
CA GLU A 1072 -6.36 15.56 -10.39
C GLU A 1072 -7.19 16.75 -9.90
N PRO A 1073 -8.21 16.60 -9.02
CA PRO A 1073 -8.98 17.74 -8.53
C PRO A 1073 -8.11 18.75 -7.75
N ILE A 1074 -7.11 18.24 -7.01
CA ILE A 1074 -6.20 19.03 -6.18
C ILE A 1074 -5.17 19.75 -7.06
N MET A 1075 -4.58 19.05 -8.02
CA MET A 1075 -3.64 19.62 -9.00
C MET A 1075 -4.33 20.55 -10.00
N GLY A 1076 -5.59 20.30 -10.33
CA GLY A 1076 -6.44 21.22 -11.12
C GLY A 1076 -6.72 22.52 -10.36
N PHE A 1077 -6.91 22.44 -9.04
CA PHE A 1077 -6.99 23.62 -8.18
C PHE A 1077 -5.65 24.39 -8.15
N PHE A 1078 -4.52 23.71 -7.91
CA PHE A 1078 -3.21 24.37 -7.90
C PHE A 1078 -2.75 24.90 -9.27
N ARG A 1079 -3.11 24.24 -10.38
CA ARG A 1079 -2.82 24.71 -11.76
C ARG A 1079 -3.45 26.08 -12.05
N LYS A 1080 -4.54 26.48 -11.37
CA LYS A 1080 -5.11 27.84 -11.48
C LYS A 1080 -4.24 28.93 -10.84
N PHE A 1081 -3.29 28.58 -9.98
CA PHE A 1081 -2.39 29.51 -9.30
C PHE A 1081 -0.97 29.54 -9.89
N VAL A 1082 -0.65 28.62 -10.80
CA VAL A 1082 0.63 28.58 -11.50
C VAL A 1082 0.46 29.27 -12.86
N LYS A 1083 1.06 30.46 -13.03
CA LYS A 1083 1.17 31.06 -14.38
C LYS A 1083 1.92 30.10 -15.30
N PRO A 1084 1.49 29.90 -16.56
CA PRO A 1084 2.27 29.13 -17.51
C PRO A 1084 3.64 29.79 -17.72
N LYS A 1085 4.69 28.98 -17.82
CA LYS A 1085 5.95 29.45 -18.41
C LYS A 1085 5.76 29.53 -19.92
N GLU A 1086 6.21 30.62 -20.51
CA GLU A 1086 6.41 30.70 -21.95
C GLU A 1086 7.62 29.81 -22.30
N GLU A 1087 7.42 28.86 -23.21
CA GLU A 1087 8.50 28.04 -23.74
C GLU A 1087 9.21 28.82 -24.84
N HIS A 1088 10.46 29.25 -24.58
CA HIS A 1088 11.34 29.69 -25.64
C HIS A 1088 11.79 28.50 -26.48
N THR A 1089 11.79 28.71 -27.79
CA THR A 1089 12.12 27.76 -28.88
C THR A 1089 13.53 27.20 -28.80
#